data_AF-A0AA36I0M1-F1
#
_entry.id   AF-A0AA36I0M1-F1
#
_cell.length_a   1.000
_cell.length_b   1.000
_cell.length_c   1.000
_cell.angle_alpha   90.00
_cell.angle_beta   90.00
_cell.angle_gamma   90.00
#
_symmetry.space_group_name_H-M   'P 1'
#
loop_
_entity.id
_entity.type
_entity.pdbx_description
1 polymer ?
#
loop_
_entity_poly.entity_id
_entity_poly.type
_entity_poly.pdbx_seq_one_letter_code
_entity_poly.pdbx_strand_id
1 'polypeptide(L)'
;MDRSFSDASAFSTRYPMYVIPATKLMKMNKFVIHKELLAQGVVEEFDPKGKGKVIVVSHQWLSYDHPDPQQEHFFTLKRVLDRLRNGEVNRVEDYWLHSMMFRSSGITAKEWKDNFDKTYVWIDYCCIPQLESEPDPGTVQATSLAVQSIAAYIERASLLLVLAPVCVHEDTRQPCNFASWRRRGWCRLEMMSAILSPDVRVMVCTGAEATPFLLHPFEAPRLPVGQGDFSCCELGHQMGGHRLTCDKKLLRATVEEMLQAKVVSLQREGLAAEKNWHASVQRFFLQGLPEKEVPFCMADCAQHSSEQEDVEILQRFLRERFETCRSLETLKRHVGWTRYDETRAHTSGFTLMMCAAISDHTDAVHELAAEDPGLVNQGLKRQFYHLAFMWQNVRPLSAAMAYASWDTVQALLDCKADPKAQAANGMDALFFACCIGNLKNIKQWLVTFPDWDLERTLPMVGMSPLCAAVLSGANKEPALRALIEAKAKLEVKKRWGGRSALMCIIANNEDSQCDAMKVLIDQGCDVNATWTAHSSLFAGALKASRLVTKMLPDRPFAELAVLQGSTPLHFAAKRGDAEMVRLLVRANADVHRRNAQGRRPIDVARSFFGGQVPQSLSEVLLADADNWEAEDLPRLKLKYLPHAMVHQERLSWDSFSSSPVEAPKKSTLISL
;
A
#
# COMPACT_ATOMS: atom_id res chain seq x y z
N MET A 1 -2.20 -21.84 -17.25
CA MET A 1 -0.74 -21.93 -17.40
C MET A 1 -0.47 -22.40 -18.81
N ASP A 2 -0.44 -21.46 -19.77
CA ASP A 2 0.28 -21.53 -21.05
C ASP A 2 -0.05 -20.26 -21.82
N ARG A 3 0.52 -19.15 -21.36
CA ARG A 3 0.82 -18.00 -22.23
C ARG A 3 2.34 -18.05 -22.37
N SER A 4 2.82 -18.32 -23.58
CA SER A 4 4.23 -18.31 -23.91
C SER A 4 4.86 -17.01 -23.43
N PHE A 5 5.94 -17.11 -22.64
CA PHE A 5 6.81 -15.98 -22.33
C PHE A 5 7.14 -15.26 -23.65
N SER A 6 6.75 -13.99 -23.79
CA SER A 6 7.37 -13.17 -24.82
C SER A 6 8.81 -12.94 -24.39
N ASP A 7 9.78 -13.34 -25.21
CA ASP A 7 11.24 -13.25 -24.96
C ASP A 7 11.77 -11.83 -24.62
N ALA A 8 10.92 -10.81 -24.67
CA ALA A 8 11.26 -9.43 -24.31
C ALA A 8 10.68 -9.09 -22.92
N SER A 9 11.55 -9.02 -21.91
CA SER A 9 11.27 -8.30 -20.65
C SER A 9 10.80 -6.89 -21.01
N ALA A 10 9.71 -6.42 -20.41
CA ALA A 10 9.26 -5.06 -20.63
C ALA A 10 10.19 -4.04 -19.95
N PHE A 11 10.89 -4.45 -18.87
CA PHE A 11 11.89 -3.64 -18.20
C PHE A 11 13.32 -3.93 -18.72
N SER A 12 14.15 -2.88 -18.78
CA SER A 12 15.53 -3.00 -19.27
C SER A 12 16.43 -3.76 -18.30
N THR A 13 17.11 -4.80 -18.77
CA THR A 13 18.17 -5.49 -18.02
C THR A 13 19.52 -4.86 -18.40
N ARG A 14 20.13 -4.11 -17.47
CA ARG A 14 21.40 -3.40 -17.68
C ARG A 14 22.62 -4.14 -17.11
N TYR A 15 22.37 -5.14 -16.26
CA TYR A 15 23.38 -6.04 -15.68
C TYR A 15 22.82 -7.47 -15.61
N PRO A 16 23.63 -8.52 -15.86
CA PRO A 16 23.16 -9.90 -15.80
C PRO A 16 22.52 -10.25 -14.46
N MET A 17 21.47 -11.05 -14.50
CA MET A 17 20.79 -11.50 -13.29
C MET A 17 21.54 -12.68 -12.70
N TYR A 18 22.16 -12.50 -11.53
CA TYR A 18 22.79 -13.59 -10.78
C TYR A 18 21.84 -14.16 -9.73
N VAL A 19 21.85 -15.47 -9.55
CA VAL A 19 20.91 -16.19 -8.66
C VAL A 19 21.62 -17.31 -7.89
N ILE A 20 21.00 -17.75 -6.80
CA ILE A 20 21.45 -18.89 -6.00
C ILE A 20 20.48 -20.05 -6.23
N PRO A 21 20.90 -21.23 -6.72
CA PRO A 21 20.07 -22.42 -6.69
C PRO A 21 19.57 -22.70 -5.27
N ALA A 22 18.26 -22.92 -5.08
CA ALA A 22 17.68 -23.11 -3.75
C ALA A 22 18.35 -24.28 -3.00
N THR A 23 18.77 -25.33 -3.70
CA THR A 23 19.52 -26.46 -3.13
C THR A 23 20.90 -26.07 -2.59
N LYS A 24 21.59 -25.09 -3.21
CA LYS A 24 22.86 -24.53 -2.70
C LYS A 24 22.58 -23.61 -1.50
N LEU A 25 21.55 -22.75 -1.58
CA LEU A 25 21.13 -21.88 -0.47
C LEU A 25 20.84 -22.68 0.81
N MET A 26 20.15 -23.82 0.69
CA MET A 26 19.84 -24.66 1.86
C MET A 26 21.08 -25.23 2.56
N LYS A 27 22.20 -25.38 1.85
CA LYS A 27 23.49 -25.86 2.38
C LYS A 27 24.36 -24.74 2.97
N MET A 28 24.06 -23.48 2.67
CA MET A 28 24.79 -22.34 3.23
C MET A 28 24.52 -22.21 4.72
N ASN A 29 25.56 -21.92 5.50
CA ASN A 29 25.46 -21.73 6.97
C ASN A 29 25.67 -20.27 7.39
N LYS A 30 26.00 -19.40 6.43
CA LYS A 30 26.22 -17.98 6.66
C LYS A 30 25.57 -17.16 5.56
N PHE A 31 25.09 -15.96 5.89
CA PHE A 31 24.74 -14.93 4.92
C PHE A 31 26.01 -14.22 4.43
N VAL A 32 26.24 -14.23 3.11
CA VAL A 32 27.55 -13.90 2.52
C VAL A 32 27.36 -12.97 1.31
N ILE A 33 28.30 -12.04 1.11
CA ILE A 33 28.32 -11.11 -0.02
C ILE A 33 28.48 -11.79 -1.38
N HIS A 34 27.98 -11.13 -2.42
CA HIS A 34 28.06 -11.61 -3.81
C HIS A 34 29.44 -12.09 -4.26
N LYS A 35 30.50 -11.30 -4.03
CA LYS A 35 31.86 -11.57 -4.50
C LYS A 35 32.41 -12.91 -3.99
N GLU A 36 32.19 -13.21 -2.70
CA GLU A 36 32.60 -14.47 -2.09
C GLU A 36 31.79 -15.65 -2.62
N LEU A 37 30.46 -15.48 -2.75
CA LEU A 37 29.59 -16.54 -3.28
C LEU A 37 29.87 -16.86 -4.75
N LEU A 38 30.23 -15.85 -5.55
CA LEU A 38 30.65 -16.02 -6.93
C LEU A 38 31.96 -16.81 -7.00
N ALA A 39 32.95 -16.47 -6.17
CA ALA A 39 34.22 -17.21 -6.10
C ALA A 39 34.03 -18.67 -5.64
N GLN A 40 33.03 -18.95 -4.82
CA GLN A 40 32.66 -20.30 -4.38
C GLN A 40 31.80 -21.07 -5.40
N GLY A 41 31.38 -20.45 -6.51
CA GLY A 41 30.46 -21.05 -7.48
C GLY A 41 29.06 -21.31 -6.93
N VAL A 42 28.67 -20.61 -5.86
CA VAL A 42 27.35 -20.73 -5.23
C VAL A 42 26.31 -19.88 -5.97
N VAL A 43 26.71 -18.68 -6.40
CA VAL A 43 25.93 -17.78 -7.25
C VAL A 43 26.29 -18.03 -8.72
N GLU A 44 25.28 -18.05 -9.59
CA GLU A 44 25.42 -18.27 -11.03
C GLU A 44 24.55 -17.31 -11.84
N GLU A 45 24.94 -17.02 -13.09
CA GLU A 45 24.12 -16.21 -13.99
C GLU A 45 22.85 -16.99 -14.40
N PHE A 46 21.70 -16.32 -14.33
CA PHE A 46 20.41 -16.91 -14.64
C PHE A 46 20.21 -17.01 -16.16
N ASP A 47 19.97 -18.21 -16.66
CA ASP A 47 19.55 -18.43 -18.05
C ASP A 47 18.04 -18.20 -18.20
N PRO A 48 17.60 -17.10 -18.87
CA PRO A 48 16.18 -16.80 -19.05
C PRO A 48 15.48 -17.80 -19.97
N LYS A 49 16.21 -18.60 -20.76
CA LYS A 49 15.64 -19.68 -21.60
C LYS A 49 15.44 -20.97 -20.81
N GLY A 50 16.02 -21.07 -19.61
CA GLY A 50 15.86 -22.20 -18.71
C GLY A 50 14.43 -22.32 -18.17
N LYS A 51 14.04 -23.52 -17.75
CA LYS A 51 12.74 -23.77 -17.07
C LYS A 51 12.77 -23.47 -15.57
N GLY A 52 13.77 -22.72 -15.11
CA GLY A 52 13.96 -22.41 -13.69
C GLY A 52 12.94 -21.38 -13.20
N LYS A 53 12.50 -21.51 -11.95
CA LYS A 53 11.65 -20.51 -11.29
C LYS A 53 12.50 -19.67 -10.35
N VAL A 54 12.37 -18.35 -10.42
CA VAL A 54 13.08 -17.45 -9.50
C VAL A 54 12.14 -16.95 -8.41
N ILE A 55 12.58 -17.02 -7.16
CA ILE A 55 12.02 -16.30 -6.02
C ILE A 55 12.93 -15.10 -5.75
N VAL A 56 12.41 -13.90 -5.91
CA VAL A 56 13.09 -12.68 -5.47
C VAL A 56 12.73 -12.46 -4.00
N VAL A 57 13.73 -12.27 -3.14
CA VAL A 57 13.51 -11.95 -1.73
C VAL A 57 13.67 -10.45 -1.53
N SER A 58 12.60 -9.81 -1.06
CA SER A 58 12.61 -8.43 -0.60
C SER A 58 12.66 -8.43 0.93
N HIS A 59 13.61 -7.68 1.50
CA HIS A 59 13.76 -7.58 2.95
C HIS A 59 14.24 -6.20 3.39
N GLN A 60 14.00 -5.88 4.66
CA GLN A 60 14.54 -4.67 5.27
C GLN A 60 15.95 -4.95 5.83
N TRP A 61 16.87 -4.00 5.66
CA TRP A 61 18.18 -4.07 6.30
C TRP A 61 18.05 -3.84 7.81
N LEU A 62 18.75 -4.65 8.59
CA LEU A 62 18.74 -4.62 10.06
C LEU A 62 19.90 -3.79 10.65
N SER A 63 20.79 -3.24 9.84
CA SER A 63 21.79 -2.23 10.24
C SER A 63 22.17 -1.36 9.04
N TYR A 64 22.92 -0.28 9.27
CA TYR A 64 23.47 0.53 8.17
C TYR A 64 24.61 -0.17 7.42
N ASP A 65 25.38 -1.02 8.10
CA ASP A 65 26.59 -1.64 7.54
C ASP A 65 26.33 -3.04 6.94
N HIS A 66 25.37 -3.78 7.49
CA HIS A 66 25.04 -5.13 7.08
C HIS A 66 23.53 -5.38 7.08
N PRO A 67 22.96 -6.00 6.03
CA PRO A 67 21.51 -6.20 5.92
C PRO A 67 20.91 -7.15 6.98
N ASP A 68 21.70 -8.11 7.48
CA ASP A 68 21.24 -9.14 8.42
C ASP A 68 22.37 -9.62 9.37
N PRO A 69 22.86 -8.75 10.27
CA PRO A 69 24.09 -8.99 11.05
C PRO A 69 23.98 -10.21 11.97
N GLN A 70 22.78 -10.48 12.46
CA GLN A 70 22.46 -11.61 13.34
C GLN A 70 21.91 -12.83 12.57
N GLN A 71 21.81 -12.72 11.24
CA GLN A 71 21.36 -13.78 10.32
C GLN A 71 19.91 -14.23 10.56
N GLU A 72 19.09 -13.39 11.18
CA GLU A 72 17.70 -13.66 11.52
C GLU A 72 16.85 -13.83 10.26
N HIS A 73 17.03 -12.94 9.27
CA HIS A 73 16.36 -13.04 7.98
C HIS A 73 16.80 -14.30 7.23
N PHE A 74 18.10 -14.56 7.16
CA PHE A 74 18.67 -15.71 6.46
C PHE A 74 18.12 -17.05 6.99
N PHE A 75 18.14 -17.27 8.30
CA PHE A 75 17.60 -18.51 8.88
C PHE A 75 16.07 -18.59 8.78
N THR A 76 15.37 -17.46 8.88
CA THR A 76 13.92 -17.39 8.63
C THR A 76 13.60 -17.82 7.19
N LEU A 77 14.32 -17.31 6.20
CA LEU A 77 14.15 -17.67 4.79
C LEU A 77 14.34 -19.18 4.58
N LYS A 78 15.43 -19.75 5.10
CA LYS A 78 15.69 -21.19 5.00
C LYS A 78 14.56 -22.00 5.60
N ARG A 79 14.05 -21.63 6.78
CA ARG A 79 12.95 -22.33 7.43
C ARG A 79 11.66 -22.22 6.62
N VAL A 80 11.32 -21.04 6.10
CA VAL A 80 10.15 -20.85 5.23
C VAL A 80 10.24 -21.72 3.98
N LEU A 81 11.39 -21.73 3.30
CA LEU A 81 11.60 -22.55 2.10
C LEU A 81 11.50 -24.05 2.40
N ASP A 82 12.06 -24.49 3.52
CA ASP A 82 11.96 -25.89 3.98
C ASP A 82 10.50 -26.30 4.23
N ARG A 83 9.73 -25.46 4.93
CA ARG A 83 8.30 -25.69 5.20
C ARG A 83 7.47 -25.77 3.93
N LEU A 84 7.72 -24.87 2.97
CA LEU A 84 7.06 -24.88 1.67
C LEU A 84 7.39 -26.15 0.88
N ARG A 85 8.68 -26.53 0.84
CA ARG A 85 9.17 -27.75 0.18
C ARG A 85 8.56 -29.01 0.77
N ASN A 86 8.48 -29.10 2.09
CA ASN A 86 8.00 -30.29 2.80
C ASN A 86 6.46 -30.38 2.83
N GLY A 87 5.76 -29.36 2.34
CA GLY A 87 4.30 -29.30 2.36
C GLY A 87 3.72 -29.02 3.74
N GLU A 88 4.50 -28.49 4.69
CA GLU A 88 4.00 -28.03 5.99
C GLU A 88 3.01 -26.85 5.82
N VAL A 89 3.14 -26.10 4.72
CA VAL A 89 2.20 -25.06 4.32
C VAL A 89 1.34 -25.56 3.17
N ASN A 90 0.14 -26.05 3.48
CA ASN A 90 -0.79 -26.61 2.50
C ASN A 90 -1.26 -25.60 1.45
N ARG A 91 -1.46 -24.34 1.86
CA ARG A 91 -1.96 -23.26 0.99
C ARG A 91 -1.55 -21.87 1.49
N VAL A 92 -1.19 -21.00 0.57
CA VAL A 92 -0.92 -19.57 0.78
C VAL A 92 -2.00 -18.77 0.05
N GLU A 93 -2.70 -17.88 0.75
CA GLU A 93 -3.84 -17.14 0.20
C GLU A 93 -3.78 -15.66 0.61
N ASP A 94 -4.58 -14.83 -0.07
CA ASP A 94 -4.86 -13.46 0.34
C ASP A 94 -5.67 -13.39 1.64
N TYR A 95 -5.74 -12.19 2.22
CA TYR A 95 -6.69 -11.87 3.29
C TYR A 95 -8.10 -12.32 2.89
N TRP A 96 -8.76 -13.11 3.75
CA TRP A 96 -10.02 -13.79 3.41
C TRP A 96 -11.12 -12.86 2.91
N LEU A 97 -11.17 -11.61 3.41
CA LEU A 97 -12.16 -10.62 2.95
C LEU A 97 -11.85 -10.18 1.51
N HIS A 98 -10.58 -10.06 1.13
CA HIS A 98 -10.18 -9.83 -0.25
C HIS A 98 -10.53 -11.02 -1.13
N SER A 99 -10.25 -12.25 -0.69
CA SER A 99 -10.65 -13.46 -1.41
C SER A 99 -12.16 -13.52 -1.64
N MET A 100 -12.96 -13.12 -0.64
CA MET A 100 -14.42 -13.02 -0.74
C MET A 100 -14.88 -11.93 -1.71
N MET A 101 -14.28 -10.73 -1.64
CA MET A 101 -14.68 -9.59 -2.47
C MET A 101 -14.19 -9.69 -3.92
N PHE A 102 -13.03 -10.30 -4.15
CA PHE A 102 -12.30 -10.25 -5.43
C PHE A 102 -12.05 -11.62 -6.09
N ARG A 103 -12.45 -12.73 -5.45
CA ARG A 103 -12.32 -14.11 -5.97
C ARG A 103 -10.87 -14.51 -6.32
N SER A 104 -9.90 -14.14 -5.48
CA SER A 104 -8.49 -14.49 -5.68
C SER A 104 -8.21 -15.98 -5.44
N SER A 105 -7.16 -16.51 -6.09
CA SER A 105 -6.69 -17.89 -5.93
C SER A 105 -5.38 -17.94 -5.13
N GLY A 106 -5.21 -19.02 -4.35
CA GLY A 106 -4.00 -19.23 -3.54
C GLY A 106 -2.91 -20.03 -4.26
N ILE A 107 -1.74 -20.14 -3.63
CA ILE A 107 -0.66 -21.06 -4.00
C ILE A 107 -0.82 -22.34 -3.18
N THR A 108 -0.79 -23.52 -3.81
CA THR A 108 -0.95 -24.81 -3.09
C THR A 108 0.40 -25.48 -2.83
N ALA A 109 0.48 -26.34 -1.81
CA ALA A 109 1.69 -27.13 -1.51
C ALA A 109 2.16 -27.97 -2.70
N LYS A 110 1.24 -28.46 -3.54
CA LYS A 110 1.56 -29.25 -4.72
C LYS A 110 2.38 -28.45 -5.76
N GLU A 111 2.11 -27.16 -5.91
CA GLU A 111 2.85 -26.30 -6.85
C GLU A 111 4.33 -26.12 -6.45
N TRP A 112 4.63 -26.19 -5.14
CA TRP A 112 5.97 -26.02 -4.57
C TRP A 112 6.82 -27.29 -4.64
N LYS A 113 6.23 -28.44 -4.31
CA LYS A 113 6.94 -29.70 -4.17
C LYS A 113 7.60 -30.19 -5.46
N ASP A 114 6.93 -29.99 -6.61
CA ASP A 114 7.38 -30.54 -7.89
C ASP A 114 8.51 -29.73 -8.56
N ASN A 115 8.92 -28.58 -7.99
CA ASN A 115 9.81 -27.62 -8.66
C ASN A 115 11.01 -27.12 -7.83
N PHE A 116 11.21 -27.58 -6.59
CA PHE A 116 12.23 -27.02 -5.71
C PHE A 116 13.66 -27.15 -6.29
N ASP A 117 13.98 -28.26 -6.95
CA ASP A 117 15.31 -28.47 -7.57
C ASP A 117 15.57 -27.55 -8.78
N LYS A 118 14.52 -26.95 -9.34
CA LYS A 118 14.58 -25.96 -10.42
C LYS A 118 14.29 -24.55 -9.92
N THR A 119 14.32 -24.36 -8.60
CA THR A 119 14.07 -23.06 -7.98
C THR A 119 15.38 -22.35 -7.69
N TYR A 120 15.39 -21.07 -8.02
CA TYR A 120 16.47 -20.13 -7.78
C TYR A 120 15.99 -19.06 -6.81
N VAL A 121 16.90 -18.54 -6.01
CA VAL A 121 16.65 -17.46 -5.07
C VAL A 121 17.53 -16.29 -5.43
N TRP A 122 16.93 -15.11 -5.53
CA TRP A 122 17.64 -13.85 -5.70
C TRP A 122 17.49 -13.02 -4.43
N ILE A 123 18.61 -12.54 -3.90
CA ILE A 123 18.68 -11.65 -2.73
C ILE A 123 19.72 -10.58 -3.06
N ASP A 124 19.36 -9.30 -2.96
CA ASP A 124 20.18 -8.16 -3.36
C ASP A 124 21.64 -8.27 -2.87
N TYR A 125 21.87 -8.51 -1.58
CA TYR A 125 23.19 -8.59 -0.96
C TYR A 125 24.07 -9.73 -1.52
N CYS A 126 23.45 -10.84 -1.90
CA CYS A 126 24.13 -12.03 -2.41
C CYS A 126 24.25 -12.04 -3.94
N CYS A 127 23.37 -11.33 -4.64
CA CYS A 127 23.21 -11.42 -6.09
C CYS A 127 23.66 -10.14 -6.82
N ILE A 128 23.88 -9.03 -6.10
CA ILE A 128 24.40 -7.79 -6.64
C ILE A 128 25.81 -7.54 -6.06
N PRO A 129 26.80 -7.12 -6.88
CA PRO A 129 28.08 -6.62 -6.38
C PRO A 129 27.89 -5.55 -5.28
N GLN A 130 28.58 -5.69 -4.15
CA GLN A 130 28.49 -4.75 -3.03
C GLN A 130 29.68 -3.80 -3.05
N LEU A 131 29.46 -2.54 -2.65
CA LEU A 131 30.55 -1.57 -2.51
C LEU A 131 31.36 -1.89 -1.23
N GLU A 132 32.66 -2.14 -1.39
CA GLU A 132 33.62 -2.22 -0.29
C GLU A 132 34.06 -0.80 0.13
N SER A 133 34.86 -0.66 1.20
CA SER A 133 35.32 0.65 1.70
C SER A 133 36.13 1.46 0.68
N GLU A 134 36.88 0.78 -0.19
CA GLU A 134 37.60 1.37 -1.32
C GLU A 134 37.21 0.63 -2.62
N PRO A 135 36.06 0.97 -3.22
CA PRO A 135 35.53 0.22 -4.34
C PRO A 135 36.28 0.59 -5.63
N ASP A 136 36.67 -0.41 -6.43
CA ASP A 136 37.21 -0.17 -7.75
C ASP A 136 36.13 0.38 -8.71
N PRO A 137 36.49 1.16 -9.74
CA PRO A 137 35.52 1.75 -10.66
C PRO A 137 34.60 0.75 -11.36
N GLY A 138 35.09 -0.48 -11.60
CA GLY A 138 34.31 -1.55 -12.22
C GLY A 138 33.20 -2.05 -11.30
N THR A 139 33.50 -2.26 -10.02
CA THR A 139 32.50 -2.63 -9.00
C THR A 139 31.47 -1.53 -8.79
N VAL A 140 31.87 -0.25 -8.80
CA VAL A 140 30.93 0.89 -8.73
C VAL A 140 29.95 0.87 -9.90
N GLN A 141 30.47 0.69 -11.12
CA GLN A 141 29.63 0.63 -12.32
C GLN A 141 28.70 -0.58 -12.30
N ALA A 142 29.22 -1.77 -11.97
CA ALA A 142 28.44 -3.01 -11.92
C ALA A 142 27.30 -2.92 -10.90
N THR A 143 27.58 -2.41 -9.70
CA THR A 143 26.59 -2.19 -8.65
C THR A 143 25.47 -1.27 -9.14
N SER A 144 25.83 -0.13 -9.75
CA SER A 144 24.86 0.84 -10.27
C SER A 144 23.96 0.24 -11.37
N LEU A 145 24.53 -0.52 -12.31
CA LEU A 145 23.77 -1.17 -13.37
C LEU A 145 22.86 -2.30 -12.84
N ALA A 146 23.32 -3.03 -11.83
CA ALA A 146 22.55 -4.08 -11.18
C ALA A 146 21.35 -3.51 -10.40
N VAL A 147 21.56 -2.43 -9.64
CA VAL A 147 20.48 -1.70 -8.94
C VAL A 147 19.44 -1.18 -9.93
N GLN A 148 19.87 -0.64 -11.07
CA GLN A 148 18.96 -0.19 -12.13
C GLN A 148 18.19 -1.33 -12.81
N SER A 149 18.61 -2.58 -12.63
CA SER A 149 18.00 -3.77 -13.24
C SER A 149 17.04 -4.51 -12.31
N ILE A 150 16.88 -4.08 -11.05
CA ILE A 150 16.03 -4.75 -10.04
C ILE A 150 14.60 -4.99 -10.54
N ALA A 151 13.98 -3.98 -11.17
CA ALA A 151 12.63 -4.13 -11.72
C ALA A 151 12.56 -5.27 -12.76
N ALA A 152 13.55 -5.36 -13.65
CA ALA A 152 13.64 -6.42 -14.65
C ALA A 152 13.90 -7.80 -14.04
N TYR A 153 14.67 -7.88 -12.96
CA TYR A 153 14.85 -9.12 -12.21
C TYR A 153 13.53 -9.61 -11.59
N ILE A 154 12.73 -8.69 -11.05
CA ILE A 154 11.41 -8.99 -10.48
C ILE A 154 10.43 -9.43 -11.56
N GLU A 155 10.44 -8.78 -12.73
CA GLU A 155 9.58 -9.18 -13.85
C GLU A 155 9.84 -10.61 -14.33
N ARG A 156 11.09 -11.06 -14.23
CA ARG A 156 11.49 -12.45 -14.55
C ARG A 156 11.17 -13.44 -13.44
N ALA A 157 10.80 -12.97 -12.26
CA ALA A 157 10.52 -13.82 -11.12
C ALA A 157 9.20 -14.56 -11.27
N SER A 158 9.09 -15.71 -10.63
CA SER A 158 7.81 -16.40 -10.44
C SER A 158 7.12 -15.96 -9.15
N LEU A 159 7.86 -15.35 -8.22
CA LEU A 159 7.37 -14.91 -6.93
C LEU A 159 8.28 -13.79 -6.37
N LEU A 160 7.67 -12.73 -5.83
CA LEU A 160 8.32 -11.84 -4.88
C LEU A 160 7.98 -12.31 -3.45
N LEU A 161 8.99 -12.74 -2.70
CA LEU A 161 8.88 -13.09 -1.29
C LEU A 161 9.31 -11.90 -0.43
N VAL A 162 8.34 -11.27 0.22
CA VAL A 162 8.58 -10.28 1.29
C VAL A 162 8.90 -11.03 2.57
N LEU A 163 10.14 -10.87 3.03
CA LEU A 163 10.63 -11.48 4.26
C LEU A 163 10.72 -10.39 5.34
N ALA A 164 9.77 -10.40 6.26
CA ALA A 164 9.62 -9.36 7.27
C ALA A 164 9.28 -9.94 8.66
N PRO A 165 10.14 -10.82 9.22
CA PRO A 165 10.02 -11.24 10.61
C PRO A 165 10.19 -10.04 11.56
N VAL A 166 9.76 -10.23 12.81
CA VAL A 166 9.96 -9.23 13.85
C VAL A 166 11.40 -9.31 14.34
N CYS A 167 12.21 -8.35 13.92
CA CYS A 167 13.62 -8.20 14.29
C CYS A 167 13.86 -6.80 14.88
N VAL A 168 15.08 -6.53 15.35
CA VAL A 168 15.48 -5.21 15.88
C VAL A 168 16.62 -4.65 15.05
N HIS A 169 16.47 -3.42 14.58
CA HIS A 169 17.55 -2.74 13.88
C HIS A 169 18.69 -2.44 14.86
N GLU A 170 19.92 -2.83 14.52
CA GLU A 170 21.08 -2.77 15.41
C GLU A 170 21.39 -1.33 15.84
N ASP A 171 21.44 -0.40 14.88
CA ASP A 171 21.78 1.00 15.13
C ASP A 171 20.64 1.80 15.78
N THR A 172 19.43 1.75 15.22
CA THR A 172 18.31 2.60 15.66
C THR A 172 17.53 2.01 16.84
N ARG A 173 17.72 0.71 17.11
CA ARG A 173 16.98 -0.08 18.11
C ARG A 173 15.46 -0.13 17.86
N GLN A 174 15.02 0.31 16.68
CA GLN A 174 13.61 0.26 16.28
C GLN A 174 13.23 -1.14 15.80
N PRO A 175 11.98 -1.56 16.00
CA PRO A 175 11.49 -2.83 15.47
C PRO A 175 11.44 -2.80 13.93
N CYS A 176 11.95 -3.85 13.31
CA CYS A 176 11.78 -4.16 11.90
C CYS A 176 10.73 -5.26 11.76
N ASN A 177 9.72 -5.04 10.93
CA ASN A 177 8.62 -5.97 10.66
C ASN A 177 7.91 -5.60 9.34
N PHE A 178 6.79 -6.25 9.03
CA PHE A 178 6.05 -5.97 7.80
C PHE A 178 5.56 -4.51 7.71
N ALA A 179 5.15 -3.89 8.82
CA ALA A 179 4.71 -2.49 8.81
C ALA A 179 5.86 -1.52 8.51
N SER A 180 7.07 -1.74 9.06
CA SER A 180 8.24 -0.92 8.74
C SER A 180 8.73 -1.18 7.31
N TRP A 181 8.70 -2.42 6.83
CA TRP A 181 9.03 -2.79 5.45
C TRP A 181 8.16 -2.01 4.45
N ARG A 182 6.84 -1.93 4.68
CA ARG A 182 5.89 -1.17 3.84
C ARG A 182 6.17 0.33 3.78
N ARG A 183 6.96 0.87 4.70
CA ARG A 183 7.33 2.28 4.69
C ARG A 183 8.53 2.58 3.81
N ARG A 184 9.42 1.61 3.55
CA ARG A 184 10.66 1.85 2.79
C ARG A 184 10.41 2.07 1.31
N GLY A 185 11.01 3.10 0.74
CA GLY A 185 10.88 3.46 -0.67
C GLY A 185 11.33 2.34 -1.63
N TRP A 186 12.50 1.75 -1.39
CA TRP A 186 13.01 0.63 -2.18
C TRP A 186 12.11 -0.62 -2.11
N CYS A 187 11.61 -0.97 -0.94
CA CYS A 187 10.69 -2.10 -0.77
C CYS A 187 9.35 -1.87 -1.49
N ARG A 188 8.85 -0.61 -1.51
CA ARG A 188 7.68 -0.23 -2.32
C ARG A 188 7.95 -0.33 -3.82
N LEU A 189 9.15 0.01 -4.27
CA LEU A 189 9.54 -0.17 -5.68
C LEU A 189 9.46 -1.66 -6.06
N GLU A 190 10.06 -2.54 -5.27
CA GLU A 190 10.05 -3.99 -5.53
C GLU A 190 8.62 -4.55 -5.58
N MET A 191 7.78 -4.16 -4.62
CA MET A 191 6.36 -4.51 -4.59
C MET A 191 5.62 -4.01 -5.84
N MET A 192 5.86 -2.75 -6.23
CA MET A 192 5.25 -2.16 -7.41
C MET A 192 5.73 -2.84 -8.70
N SER A 193 7.00 -3.23 -8.80
CA SER A 193 7.54 -4.01 -9.91
C SER A 193 6.78 -5.33 -10.04
N ALA A 194 6.63 -6.08 -8.95
CA ALA A 194 5.89 -7.33 -8.94
C ALA A 194 4.42 -7.14 -9.36
N ILE A 195 3.75 -6.13 -8.82
CA ILE A 195 2.33 -5.87 -9.12
C ILE A 195 2.10 -5.42 -10.57
N LEU A 196 3.04 -4.69 -11.17
CA LEU A 196 2.94 -4.29 -12.58
C LEU A 196 3.32 -5.43 -13.53
N SER A 197 4.17 -6.36 -13.09
CA SER A 197 4.51 -7.56 -13.84
C SER A 197 3.29 -8.50 -14.01
N PRO A 198 3.17 -9.19 -15.15
CA PRO A 198 1.97 -9.97 -15.48
C PRO A 198 1.75 -11.19 -14.57
N ASP A 199 2.82 -11.88 -14.16
CA ASP A 199 2.72 -13.20 -13.52
C ASP A 199 3.41 -13.29 -12.14
N VAL A 200 3.80 -12.15 -11.56
CA VAL A 200 4.50 -12.13 -10.26
C VAL A 200 3.48 -11.96 -9.13
N ARG A 201 3.41 -12.95 -8.25
CA ARG A 201 2.66 -12.85 -6.98
C ARG A 201 3.57 -12.33 -5.87
N VAL A 202 3.01 -11.58 -4.94
CA VAL A 202 3.73 -11.10 -3.74
C VAL A 202 3.28 -11.91 -2.54
N MET A 203 4.20 -12.68 -1.96
CA MET A 203 3.98 -13.48 -0.75
C MET A 203 4.74 -12.86 0.42
N VAL A 204 4.08 -12.74 1.57
CA VAL A 204 4.65 -12.15 2.79
C VAL A 204 4.85 -13.23 3.83
N CYS A 205 6.03 -13.23 4.44
CA CYS A 205 6.41 -14.07 5.57
C CYS A 205 6.82 -13.20 6.75
N THR A 206 6.04 -13.25 7.83
CA THR A 206 6.25 -12.47 9.05
C THR A 206 7.01 -13.23 10.14
N GLY A 207 7.54 -14.42 9.83
CA GLY A 207 8.27 -15.25 10.78
C GLY A 207 8.55 -16.65 10.24
N ALA A 208 9.47 -17.36 10.89
CA ALA A 208 9.92 -18.68 10.46
C ALA A 208 8.81 -19.74 10.51
N GLU A 209 7.97 -19.68 11.56
CA GLU A 209 6.82 -20.57 11.76
C GLU A 209 5.47 -19.93 11.36
N ALA A 210 5.46 -18.63 11.07
CA ALA A 210 4.26 -17.94 10.59
C ALA A 210 3.79 -18.53 9.26
N THR A 211 2.48 -18.63 9.05
CA THR A 211 1.96 -19.09 7.75
C THR A 211 1.96 -17.91 6.75
N PRO A 212 2.67 -18.02 5.61
CA PRO A 212 2.76 -16.93 4.62
C PRO A 212 1.39 -16.53 4.07
N PHE A 213 1.23 -15.30 3.60
CA PHE A 213 0.01 -14.83 2.94
C PHE A 213 0.33 -14.07 1.65
N LEU A 214 -0.65 -13.93 0.75
CA LEU A 214 -0.50 -13.11 -0.46
C LEU A 214 -0.88 -11.66 -0.18
N LEU A 215 -0.18 -10.72 -0.83
CA LEU A 215 -0.64 -9.35 -0.94
C LEU A 215 -1.52 -9.18 -2.17
N HIS A 216 -2.62 -8.48 -1.96
CA HIS A 216 -3.51 -8.12 -3.03
C HIS A 216 -2.85 -7.03 -3.90
N PRO A 217 -2.98 -7.09 -5.25
CA PRO A 217 -2.44 -6.06 -6.16
C PRO A 217 -2.88 -4.62 -5.89
N PHE A 218 -3.93 -4.43 -5.07
CA PHE A 218 -4.43 -3.10 -4.68
C PHE A 218 -3.57 -2.40 -3.62
N GLU A 219 -2.53 -3.06 -3.11
CA GLU A 219 -1.57 -2.43 -2.20
C GLU A 219 -0.71 -1.35 -2.90
N ALA A 220 -0.27 -1.58 -4.15
CA ALA A 220 0.55 -0.61 -4.88
C ALA A 220 -0.09 0.79 -5.01
N PRO A 221 -1.35 0.95 -5.45
CA PRO A 221 -2.00 2.26 -5.54
C PRO A 221 -2.31 2.90 -4.17
N ARG A 222 -1.94 2.29 -3.05
CA ARG A 222 -2.01 2.91 -1.71
C ARG A 222 -0.65 3.39 -1.23
N LEU A 223 0.44 2.90 -1.83
CA LEU A 223 1.81 3.11 -1.36
C LEU A 223 2.73 3.55 -2.51
N PRO A 224 2.57 4.79 -3.03
CA PRO A 224 3.51 5.34 -4.01
C PRO A 224 4.96 5.26 -3.50
N VAL A 225 5.87 4.93 -4.41
CA VAL A 225 7.31 4.73 -4.13
C VAL A 225 7.93 5.99 -3.52
N GLY A 226 7.63 7.16 -4.09
CA GLY A 226 8.21 8.43 -3.66
C GLY A 226 7.75 8.92 -2.29
N GLN A 227 6.67 8.34 -1.74
CA GLN A 227 6.20 8.60 -0.38
C GLN A 227 6.79 7.63 0.64
N GLY A 228 7.69 6.74 0.23
CA GLY A 228 8.43 5.88 1.15
C GLY A 228 9.58 6.61 1.84
N ASP A 229 10.04 6.01 2.93
CA ASP A 229 11.21 6.40 3.71
C ASP A 229 12.48 5.92 2.99
N PHE A 230 13.48 6.79 2.88
CA PHE A 230 14.76 6.51 2.21
C PHE A 230 15.91 6.85 3.15
N SER A 231 16.84 5.91 3.32
CA SER A 231 18.01 6.09 4.20
C SER A 231 18.84 7.32 3.80
N CYS A 232 19.01 7.60 2.50
CA CYS A 232 19.72 8.80 2.04
C CYS A 232 19.05 10.11 2.52
N CYS A 233 17.72 10.14 2.62
CA CYS A 233 16.97 11.31 3.09
C CYS A 233 17.03 11.44 4.61
N GLU A 234 16.93 10.33 5.34
CA GLU A 234 17.04 10.30 6.81
C GLU A 234 18.41 10.78 7.29
N LEU A 235 19.47 10.45 6.55
CA LEU A 235 20.84 10.91 6.80
C LEU A 235 21.10 12.37 6.35
N GLY A 236 20.07 13.12 5.94
CA GLY A 236 20.24 14.48 5.44
C GLY A 236 21.09 14.57 4.16
N HIS A 237 21.16 13.49 3.39
CA HIS A 237 22.04 13.31 2.23
C HIS A 237 23.54 13.50 2.54
N GLN A 238 23.97 13.11 3.74
CA GLN A 238 25.37 13.14 4.16
C GLN A 238 25.76 11.81 4.82
N MET A 239 26.89 11.24 4.41
CA MET A 239 27.45 10.03 5.05
C MET A 239 28.97 10.05 4.94
N GLY A 240 29.67 9.85 6.06
CA GLY A 240 31.13 9.83 6.09
C GLY A 240 31.81 11.11 5.57
N GLY A 241 31.17 12.28 5.69
CA GLY A 241 31.69 13.55 5.16
C GLY A 241 31.43 13.79 3.66
N HIS A 242 30.79 12.85 2.97
CA HIS A 242 30.42 12.96 1.56
C HIS A 242 28.93 13.26 1.37
N ARG A 243 28.60 14.00 0.30
CA ARG A 243 27.20 14.29 -0.08
C ARG A 243 26.63 13.13 -0.90
N LEU A 244 25.50 12.58 -0.46
CA LEU A 244 24.78 11.54 -1.17
C LEU A 244 23.83 12.14 -2.21
N THR A 245 23.68 11.49 -3.36
CA THR A 245 22.57 11.76 -4.28
C THR A 245 21.29 11.15 -3.72
N CYS A 246 20.16 11.82 -3.91
CA CYS A 246 18.88 11.28 -3.48
C CYS A 246 18.42 10.12 -4.38
N ASP A 247 18.18 8.95 -3.80
CA ASP A 247 17.69 7.75 -4.52
C ASP A 247 16.38 8.02 -5.27
N LYS A 248 15.54 8.94 -4.79
CA LYS A 248 14.30 9.31 -5.47
C LYS A 248 14.52 9.79 -6.91
N LYS A 249 15.67 10.42 -7.20
CA LYS A 249 16.02 10.83 -8.58
C LYS A 249 16.21 9.62 -9.48
N LEU A 250 16.90 8.60 -8.99
CA LEU A 250 17.09 7.33 -9.71
C LEU A 250 15.75 6.63 -9.92
N LEU A 251 14.93 6.53 -8.87
CA LEU A 251 13.68 5.80 -8.91
C LEU A 251 12.61 6.45 -9.80
N ARG A 252 12.67 7.77 -10.02
CA ARG A 252 11.74 8.45 -10.94
C ARG A 252 11.76 7.82 -12.33
N ALA A 253 12.95 7.66 -12.92
CA ALA A 253 13.09 7.08 -14.25
C ALA A 253 12.63 5.63 -14.28
N THR A 254 13.02 4.82 -13.28
CA THR A 254 12.63 3.42 -13.19
C THR A 254 11.11 3.24 -13.11
N VAL A 255 10.41 4.02 -12.27
CA VAL A 255 8.96 3.90 -12.11
C VAL A 255 8.22 4.32 -13.39
N GLU A 256 8.68 5.36 -14.08
CA GLU A 256 8.10 5.75 -15.37
C GLU A 256 8.30 4.69 -16.46
N GLU A 257 9.50 4.14 -16.57
CA GLU A 257 9.79 3.02 -17.48
C GLU A 257 8.84 1.84 -17.17
N MET A 258 8.63 1.54 -15.88
CA MET A 258 7.74 0.47 -15.46
C MET A 258 6.28 0.69 -15.85
N LEU A 259 5.76 1.89 -15.62
CA LEU A 259 4.39 2.25 -15.96
C LEU A 259 4.18 2.25 -17.48
N GLN A 260 5.14 2.77 -18.24
CA GLN A 260 5.07 2.80 -19.70
C GLN A 260 5.10 1.38 -20.29
N ALA A 261 5.98 0.52 -19.78
CA ALA A 261 6.05 -0.89 -20.14
C ALA A 261 4.70 -1.59 -19.93
N LYS A 262 4.03 -1.34 -18.79
CA LYS A 262 2.69 -1.90 -18.51
C LYS A 262 1.64 -1.41 -19.53
N VAL A 263 1.63 -0.12 -19.83
CA VAL A 263 0.70 0.46 -20.82
C VAL A 263 0.90 -0.17 -22.20
N VAL A 264 2.15 -0.31 -22.65
CA VAL A 264 2.50 -0.93 -23.94
C VAL A 264 2.10 -2.41 -23.99
N SER A 265 2.35 -3.16 -22.91
CA SER A 265 1.96 -4.57 -22.80
C SER A 265 0.43 -4.74 -22.93
N LEU A 266 -0.35 -3.96 -22.17
CA LEU A 266 -1.82 -4.01 -22.21
C LEU A 266 -2.39 -3.58 -23.58
N GLN A 267 -1.73 -2.62 -24.24
CA GLN A 267 -2.08 -2.22 -25.60
C GLN A 267 -1.88 -3.38 -26.59
N ARG A 268 -0.76 -4.11 -26.50
CA ARG A 268 -0.49 -5.29 -27.35
C ARG A 268 -1.50 -6.41 -27.11
N GLU A 269 -1.95 -6.60 -25.87
CA GLU A 269 -3.01 -7.56 -25.53
C GLU A 269 -4.43 -7.10 -25.93
N GLY A 270 -4.59 -5.86 -26.41
CA GLY A 270 -5.89 -5.30 -26.80
C GLY A 270 -6.81 -4.96 -25.62
N LEU A 271 -6.28 -4.90 -24.39
CA LEU A 271 -6.98 -4.61 -23.15
C LEU A 271 -7.12 -3.09 -22.93
N ALA A 272 -8.02 -2.46 -23.69
CA ALA A 272 -8.14 -1.01 -23.76
C ALA A 272 -8.43 -0.32 -22.41
N ALA A 273 -9.36 -0.86 -21.60
CA ALA A 273 -9.76 -0.23 -20.34
C ALA A 273 -8.62 -0.28 -19.31
N GLU A 274 -7.96 -1.43 -19.21
CA GLU A 274 -6.80 -1.65 -18.36
C GLU A 274 -5.64 -0.74 -18.78
N LYS A 275 -5.37 -0.67 -20.09
CA LYS A 275 -4.37 0.24 -20.67
C LYS A 275 -4.66 1.69 -20.30
N ASN A 276 -5.91 2.15 -20.50
CA ASN A 276 -6.31 3.53 -20.24
C ASN A 276 -6.25 3.86 -18.74
N TRP A 277 -6.63 2.94 -17.87
CA TRP A 277 -6.50 3.12 -16.42
C TRP A 277 -5.04 3.29 -16.02
N HIS A 278 -4.14 2.39 -16.45
CA HIS A 278 -2.71 2.45 -16.14
C HIS A 278 -2.05 3.70 -16.71
N ALA A 279 -2.46 4.14 -17.91
CA ALA A 279 -1.97 5.38 -18.51
C ALA A 279 -2.45 6.61 -17.74
N SER A 280 -3.66 6.58 -17.19
CA SER A 280 -4.24 7.73 -16.47
C SER A 280 -3.71 7.87 -15.05
N VAL A 281 -3.46 6.76 -14.34
CA VAL A 281 -3.07 6.79 -12.92
C VAL A 281 -1.57 7.04 -12.71
N GLN A 282 -0.79 7.31 -13.76
CA GLN A 282 0.66 7.47 -13.67
C GLN A 282 1.07 8.58 -12.70
N ARG A 283 0.41 9.74 -12.77
CA ARG A 283 0.68 10.88 -11.86
C ARG A 283 0.56 10.47 -10.40
N PHE A 284 -0.42 9.63 -10.08
CA PHE A 284 -0.63 9.13 -8.72
C PHE A 284 0.53 8.23 -8.26
N PHE A 285 0.99 7.30 -9.09
CA PHE A 285 2.12 6.43 -8.75
C PHE A 285 3.45 7.17 -8.59
N LEU A 286 3.61 8.30 -9.28
CA LEU A 286 4.81 9.12 -9.27
C LEU A 286 4.88 10.12 -8.11
N GLN A 287 3.86 10.16 -7.23
CA GLN A 287 3.82 11.06 -6.08
C GLN A 287 5.04 10.91 -5.16
N GLY A 288 5.62 12.04 -4.77
CA GLY A 288 6.79 12.12 -3.88
C GLY A 288 8.13 11.86 -4.56
N LEU A 289 8.14 11.52 -5.86
CA LEU A 289 9.36 11.48 -6.68
C LEU A 289 9.56 12.86 -7.33
N PRO A 290 10.82 13.32 -7.50
CA PRO A 290 11.09 14.60 -8.14
C PRO A 290 10.57 14.60 -9.58
N GLU A 291 10.08 15.75 -10.03
CA GLU A 291 9.79 15.94 -11.44
C GLU A 291 11.08 15.86 -12.26
N LYS A 292 10.96 15.50 -13.54
CA LYS A 292 12.09 15.64 -14.45
C LYS A 292 12.49 17.11 -14.46
N GLU A 293 13.76 17.38 -14.19
CA GLU A 293 14.34 18.68 -14.52
C GLU A 293 14.11 18.88 -16.01
N VAL A 294 13.14 19.73 -16.37
CA VAL A 294 13.02 20.22 -17.73
C VAL A 294 14.34 20.96 -17.96
N PRO A 295 15.15 20.60 -18.98
CA PRO A 295 16.40 21.29 -19.21
C PRO A 295 16.08 22.78 -19.36
N PHE A 296 16.40 23.57 -18.34
CA PHE A 296 16.14 24.99 -18.33
C PHE A 296 17.25 25.64 -19.14
N CYS A 297 17.16 25.54 -20.48
CA CYS A 297 17.89 26.42 -21.38
C CYS A 297 17.21 27.80 -21.36
N MET A 298 17.24 28.48 -20.21
CA MET A 298 16.74 29.85 -20.05
C MET A 298 17.57 30.68 -19.05
N ALA A 299 18.68 30.16 -18.53
CA ALA A 299 19.58 30.95 -17.66
C ALA A 299 20.71 31.67 -18.44
N ASP A 300 21.13 31.16 -19.60
CA ASP A 300 22.25 31.75 -20.36
C ASP A 300 21.82 32.80 -21.41
N CYS A 301 20.53 32.97 -21.69
CA CYS A 301 20.05 34.02 -22.59
C CYS A 301 19.74 35.34 -21.88
N ALA A 302 19.49 35.31 -20.56
CA ALA A 302 19.12 36.51 -19.80
C ALA A 302 20.32 37.37 -19.36
N GLN A 303 21.55 36.89 -19.55
CA GLN A 303 22.75 37.66 -19.21
C GLN A 303 23.28 38.49 -20.38
N HIS A 304 22.72 38.36 -21.59
CA HIS A 304 23.26 38.98 -22.81
C HIS A 304 22.23 39.65 -23.76
N SER A 305 21.00 39.95 -23.33
CA SER A 305 20.15 40.89 -24.10
C SER A 305 19.66 42.04 -23.21
N SER A 306 19.90 43.26 -23.69
CA SER A 306 19.60 44.53 -23.02
C SER A 306 18.16 45.01 -23.25
N GLU A 307 17.25 44.14 -23.70
CA GLU A 307 15.91 44.57 -24.13
C GLU A 307 14.84 43.75 -23.40
N GLN A 308 14.16 44.40 -22.44
CA GLN A 308 13.04 43.84 -21.67
C GLN A 308 11.87 43.40 -22.57
N GLU A 309 11.74 43.96 -23.77
CA GLU A 309 10.72 43.57 -24.76
C GLU A 309 10.91 42.13 -25.27
N ASP A 310 12.14 41.63 -25.43
CA ASP A 310 12.39 40.28 -25.93
C ASP A 310 11.97 39.20 -24.93
N VAL A 311 12.09 39.47 -23.63
CA VAL A 311 11.65 38.56 -22.57
C VAL A 311 10.12 38.51 -22.50
N GLU A 312 9.44 39.64 -22.65
CA GLU A 312 7.97 39.69 -22.70
C GLU A 312 7.42 39.02 -23.97
N ILE A 313 8.05 39.23 -25.13
CA ILE A 313 7.68 38.57 -26.38
C ILE A 313 7.91 37.06 -26.26
N LEU A 314 9.03 36.60 -25.69
CA LEU A 314 9.29 35.17 -25.49
C LEU A 314 8.31 34.55 -24.49
N GLN A 315 8.00 35.22 -23.38
CA GLN A 315 6.99 34.77 -22.42
C GLN A 315 5.58 34.76 -23.00
N ARG A 316 5.25 35.73 -23.86
CA ARG A 316 3.98 35.77 -24.58
C ARG A 316 3.92 34.69 -25.66
N PHE A 317 5.00 34.46 -26.41
CA PHE A 317 5.09 33.40 -27.40
C PHE A 317 5.04 32.01 -26.75
N LEU A 318 5.63 31.85 -25.56
CA LEU A 318 5.48 30.63 -24.75
C LEU A 318 4.04 30.50 -24.22
N ARG A 319 3.42 31.56 -23.72
CA ARG A 319 1.98 31.55 -23.36
C ARG A 319 1.11 31.18 -24.55
N GLU A 320 1.28 31.80 -25.72
CA GLU A 320 0.54 31.51 -26.96
C GLU A 320 0.82 30.10 -27.50
N ARG A 321 2.04 29.57 -27.33
CA ARG A 321 2.43 28.22 -27.76
C ARG A 321 1.98 27.12 -26.78
N PHE A 322 1.77 27.46 -25.51
CA PHE A 322 1.09 26.61 -24.53
C PHE A 322 -0.45 26.72 -24.63
N GLU A 323 -0.98 27.89 -25.01
CA GLU A 323 -2.41 28.14 -25.27
C GLU A 323 -2.93 27.45 -26.53
N THR A 324 -2.04 27.03 -27.45
CA THR A 324 -2.43 26.33 -28.69
C THR A 324 -2.46 24.81 -28.59
N CYS A 325 -2.06 24.20 -27.46
CA CYS A 325 -2.31 22.78 -27.22
C CYS A 325 -3.56 22.65 -26.33
N ARG A 326 -4.72 22.43 -26.96
CA ARG A 326 -5.99 22.22 -26.23
C ARG A 326 -5.80 21.16 -25.15
N SER A 327 -6.35 21.36 -23.96
CA SER A 327 -6.12 20.45 -22.82
C SER A 327 -6.52 19.00 -23.16
N LEU A 328 -7.51 18.85 -24.05
CA LEU A 328 -7.92 17.59 -24.66
C LEU A 328 -6.82 16.88 -25.47
N GLU A 329 -6.02 17.59 -26.24
CA GLU A 329 -4.93 17.00 -27.02
C GLU A 329 -3.81 16.50 -26.11
N THR A 330 -3.52 17.28 -25.06
CA THR A 330 -2.55 16.90 -24.03
C THR A 330 -3.01 15.63 -23.31
N LEU A 331 -4.28 15.56 -22.89
CA LEU A 331 -4.86 14.36 -22.30
C LEU A 331 -4.79 13.16 -23.26
N LYS A 332 -5.24 13.33 -24.51
CA LYS A 332 -5.23 12.25 -25.52
C LYS A 332 -3.81 11.72 -25.77
N ARG A 333 -2.82 12.61 -25.82
CA ARG A 333 -1.40 12.23 -25.95
C ARG A 333 -0.90 11.51 -24.70
N HIS A 334 -1.22 12.02 -23.52
CA HIS A 334 -0.82 11.45 -22.24
C HIS A 334 -1.30 10.00 -22.08
N VAL A 335 -2.58 9.73 -22.35
CA VAL A 335 -3.17 8.39 -22.21
C VAL A 335 -3.03 7.51 -23.45
N GLY A 336 -2.45 8.05 -24.54
CA GLY A 336 -2.39 7.37 -25.84
C GLY A 336 -3.78 6.99 -26.34
N TRP A 337 -4.73 7.94 -26.34
CA TRP A 337 -6.12 7.73 -26.75
C TRP A 337 -6.22 7.56 -28.27
N THR A 338 -6.82 6.46 -28.70
CA THR A 338 -6.97 6.11 -30.11
C THR A 338 -8.45 5.93 -30.50
N ARG A 339 -8.73 5.81 -31.80
CA ARG A 339 -10.07 5.44 -32.29
C ARG A 339 -10.52 4.07 -31.78
N TYR A 340 -9.58 3.16 -31.51
CA TYR A 340 -9.90 1.88 -30.89
C TYR A 340 -10.41 2.07 -29.46
N ASP A 341 -9.79 2.96 -28.68
CA ASP A 341 -10.24 3.31 -27.33
C ASP A 341 -11.63 3.94 -27.35
N GLU A 342 -11.88 4.88 -28.27
CA GLU A 342 -13.19 5.49 -28.49
C GLU A 342 -14.28 4.42 -28.73
N THR A 343 -14.00 3.50 -29.66
CA THR A 343 -14.92 2.40 -29.98
C THR A 343 -15.17 1.50 -28.78
N ARG A 344 -14.12 1.18 -28.01
CA ARG A 344 -14.24 0.33 -26.82
C ARG A 344 -14.96 1.03 -25.68
N ALA A 345 -14.81 2.35 -25.52
CA ALA A 345 -15.48 3.16 -24.50
C ALA A 345 -17.01 2.99 -24.55
N HIS A 346 -17.60 2.85 -25.73
CA HIS A 346 -19.03 2.57 -25.88
C HIS A 346 -19.47 1.25 -25.26
N THR A 347 -18.60 0.23 -25.21
CA THR A 347 -18.91 -1.09 -24.62
C THR A 347 -18.48 -1.21 -23.17
N SER A 348 -17.37 -0.57 -22.81
CA SER A 348 -16.75 -0.66 -21.48
C SER A 348 -17.30 0.38 -20.51
N GLY A 349 -17.72 1.55 -21.02
CA GLY A 349 -17.99 2.75 -20.24
C GLY A 349 -16.73 3.49 -19.76
N PHE A 350 -15.53 3.03 -20.13
CA PHE A 350 -14.27 3.67 -19.76
C PHE A 350 -13.96 4.78 -20.77
N THR A 351 -14.51 5.97 -20.52
CA THR A 351 -14.48 7.12 -21.43
C THR A 351 -13.22 7.98 -21.27
N LEU A 352 -13.00 8.89 -22.23
CA LEU A 352 -11.95 9.93 -22.10
C LEU A 352 -12.20 10.85 -20.89
N MET A 353 -13.46 11.09 -20.50
CA MET A 353 -13.82 11.80 -19.26
C MET A 353 -13.33 11.05 -18.01
N MET A 354 -13.47 9.72 -17.98
CA MET A 354 -12.90 8.91 -16.90
C MET A 354 -11.38 9.02 -16.85
N CYS A 355 -10.71 9.03 -18.01
CA CYS A 355 -9.26 9.26 -18.08
C CYS A 355 -8.88 10.66 -17.55
N ALA A 356 -9.61 11.72 -17.95
CA ALA A 356 -9.38 13.08 -17.47
C ALA A 356 -9.47 13.17 -15.94
N ALA A 357 -10.51 12.54 -15.38
CA ALA A 357 -10.77 12.48 -13.95
C ALA A 357 -9.69 11.71 -13.16
N ILE A 358 -9.13 10.62 -13.70
CA ILE A 358 -8.08 9.85 -13.04
C ILE A 358 -6.71 10.54 -13.15
N SER A 359 -6.43 11.14 -14.31
CA SER A 359 -5.15 11.81 -14.61
C SER A 359 -5.01 13.20 -14.01
N ASP A 360 -6.06 13.72 -13.35
CA ASP A 360 -6.08 15.06 -12.77
C ASP A 360 -5.89 16.17 -13.82
N HIS A 361 -6.61 16.06 -14.95
CA HIS A 361 -6.67 17.07 -16.01
C HIS A 361 -7.96 17.90 -15.90
N THR A 362 -7.96 18.91 -15.03
CA THR A 362 -9.11 19.78 -14.74
C THR A 362 -9.68 20.46 -15.99
N ASP A 363 -8.84 21.06 -16.84
CA ASP A 363 -9.30 21.77 -18.03
C ASP A 363 -9.95 20.83 -19.05
N ALA A 364 -9.42 19.61 -19.19
CA ALA A 364 -9.98 18.62 -20.10
C ALA A 364 -11.35 18.12 -19.62
N VAL A 365 -11.60 18.10 -18.30
CA VAL A 365 -12.94 17.85 -17.76
C VAL A 365 -13.92 18.92 -18.22
N HIS A 366 -13.55 20.20 -18.13
CA HIS A 366 -14.42 21.29 -18.58
C HIS A 366 -14.67 21.24 -20.10
N GLU A 367 -13.63 21.03 -20.91
CA GLU A 367 -13.77 20.89 -22.37
C GLU A 367 -14.70 19.72 -22.73
N LEU A 368 -14.50 18.53 -22.15
CA LEU A 368 -15.35 17.37 -22.42
C LEU A 368 -16.79 17.55 -21.94
N ALA A 369 -16.99 18.17 -20.79
CA ALA A 369 -18.33 18.44 -20.27
C ALA A 369 -19.08 19.48 -21.12
N ALA A 370 -18.37 20.42 -21.73
CA ALA A 370 -18.95 21.37 -22.68
C ALA A 370 -19.32 20.71 -24.02
N GLU A 371 -18.54 19.73 -24.48
CA GLU A 371 -18.83 18.95 -25.70
C GLU A 371 -20.02 17.99 -25.50
N ASP A 372 -20.03 17.23 -24.40
CA ASP A 372 -21.12 16.32 -24.03
C ASP A 372 -21.30 16.25 -22.49
N PRO A 373 -22.27 17.00 -21.94
CA PRO A 373 -22.57 16.99 -20.51
C PRO A 373 -22.94 15.60 -19.95
N GLY A 374 -23.41 14.69 -20.80
CA GLY A 374 -23.76 13.32 -20.40
C GLY A 374 -22.56 12.51 -19.92
N LEU A 375 -21.35 12.83 -20.38
CA LEU A 375 -20.11 12.12 -20.02
C LEU A 375 -19.77 12.25 -18.54
N VAL A 376 -20.13 13.37 -17.91
CA VAL A 376 -19.80 13.67 -16.49
C VAL A 376 -20.36 12.60 -15.55
N ASN A 377 -21.55 12.07 -15.87
CA ASN A 377 -22.26 11.08 -15.06
C ASN A 377 -22.26 9.67 -15.67
N GLN A 378 -21.53 9.46 -16.76
CA GLN A 378 -21.45 8.17 -17.41
C GLN A 378 -20.62 7.19 -16.56
N GLY A 379 -21.26 6.12 -16.09
CA GLY A 379 -20.62 5.06 -15.33
C GLY A 379 -19.99 3.98 -16.21
N LEU A 380 -19.06 3.21 -15.63
CA LEU A 380 -18.55 1.99 -16.24
C LEU A 380 -19.70 1.00 -16.53
N LYS A 381 -19.73 0.43 -17.73
CA LYS A 381 -20.80 -0.51 -18.15
C LYS A 381 -20.59 -1.92 -17.61
N ARG A 382 -19.37 -2.25 -17.18
CA ARG A 382 -18.99 -3.53 -16.58
C ARG A 382 -17.95 -3.36 -15.49
N GLN A 383 -17.75 -4.43 -14.72
CA GLN A 383 -16.73 -4.54 -13.67
C GLN A 383 -15.34 -4.83 -14.27
N PHE A 384 -14.28 -4.23 -13.70
CA PHE A 384 -12.89 -4.57 -13.99
C PHE A 384 -12.20 -5.09 -12.73
N TYR A 385 -12.23 -6.41 -12.50
CA TYR A 385 -11.71 -7.03 -11.27
C TYR A 385 -10.21 -6.82 -11.04
N HIS A 386 -9.45 -6.57 -12.11
CA HIS A 386 -8.00 -6.36 -12.05
C HIS A 386 -7.60 -4.90 -11.80
N LEU A 387 -8.54 -3.95 -11.88
CA LEU A 387 -8.28 -2.53 -11.70
C LEU A 387 -8.78 -2.09 -10.33
N ALA A 388 -7.96 -1.35 -9.60
CA ALA A 388 -8.23 -0.97 -8.22
C ALA A 388 -9.53 -0.16 -8.12
N PHE A 389 -10.52 -0.76 -7.44
CA PHE A 389 -11.83 -0.19 -7.15
C PHE A 389 -12.68 0.13 -8.40
N MET A 390 -12.39 -0.41 -9.58
CA MET A 390 -13.16 -0.11 -10.81
C MET A 390 -14.38 -1.01 -10.97
N TRP A 391 -15.36 -0.79 -10.09
CA TRP A 391 -16.64 -1.48 -10.18
C TRP A 391 -17.54 -1.02 -11.32
N GLN A 392 -18.48 -1.87 -11.72
CA GLN A 392 -19.55 -1.43 -12.61
C GLN A 392 -20.22 -0.18 -12.02
N ASN A 393 -20.58 0.76 -12.87
CA ASN A 393 -21.18 2.04 -12.53
C ASN A 393 -20.30 3.01 -11.73
N VAL A 394 -18.99 2.75 -11.60
CA VAL A 394 -18.04 3.79 -11.17
C VAL A 394 -18.08 4.94 -12.16
N ARG A 395 -18.18 6.17 -11.65
CA ARG A 395 -18.29 7.41 -12.43
C ARG A 395 -17.02 8.27 -12.29
N PRO A 396 -16.79 9.24 -13.20
CA PRO A 396 -15.64 10.14 -13.16
C PRO A 396 -15.40 10.78 -11.79
N LEU A 397 -16.46 11.27 -11.12
CA LEU A 397 -16.35 11.87 -9.78
C LEU A 397 -15.78 10.91 -8.73
N SER A 398 -16.22 9.64 -8.75
CA SER A 398 -15.72 8.62 -7.82
C SER A 398 -14.25 8.30 -8.07
N ALA A 399 -13.84 8.26 -9.34
CA ALA A 399 -12.46 8.02 -9.71
C ALA A 399 -11.55 9.23 -9.38
N ALA A 400 -12.01 10.45 -9.62
CA ALA A 400 -11.31 11.68 -9.22
C ALA A 400 -11.11 11.75 -7.70
N MET A 401 -12.14 11.40 -6.92
CA MET A 401 -12.02 11.34 -5.46
C MET A 401 -10.93 10.38 -4.98
N ALA A 402 -10.69 9.30 -5.71
CA ALA A 402 -9.60 8.36 -5.45
C ALA A 402 -8.22 8.91 -5.87
N TYR A 403 -8.07 9.38 -7.11
CA TYR A 403 -6.76 9.55 -7.74
C TYR A 403 -6.34 10.99 -8.04
N ALA A 404 -7.27 11.93 -8.11
CA ALA A 404 -7.02 13.31 -8.53
C ALA A 404 -7.02 14.32 -7.37
N SER A 405 -6.65 15.56 -7.69
CA SER A 405 -6.73 16.69 -6.79
C SER A 405 -8.17 17.12 -6.56
N TRP A 406 -8.38 17.96 -5.55
CA TRP A 406 -9.69 18.56 -5.30
C TRP A 406 -10.16 19.45 -6.45
N ASP A 407 -9.26 20.06 -7.22
CA ASP A 407 -9.62 20.96 -8.33
C ASP A 407 -10.36 20.20 -9.43
N THR A 408 -9.89 19.00 -9.80
CA THR A 408 -10.60 18.13 -10.75
C THR A 408 -11.93 17.63 -10.18
N VAL A 409 -11.99 17.33 -8.88
CA VAL A 409 -13.25 16.96 -8.20
C VAL A 409 -14.25 18.11 -8.25
N GLN A 410 -13.82 19.33 -7.95
CA GLN A 410 -14.63 20.54 -7.98
C GLN A 410 -15.14 20.83 -9.40
N ALA A 411 -14.28 20.73 -10.41
CA ALA A 411 -14.67 20.87 -11.81
C ALA A 411 -15.79 19.90 -12.22
N LEU A 412 -15.70 18.63 -11.81
CA LEU A 412 -16.76 17.65 -12.05
C LEU A 412 -18.07 18.03 -11.35
N LEU A 413 -18.02 18.50 -10.10
CA LEU A 413 -19.20 18.95 -9.35
C LEU A 413 -19.84 20.18 -10.02
N ASP A 414 -19.04 21.14 -10.47
CA ASP A 414 -19.50 22.35 -11.17
C ASP A 414 -20.19 21.98 -12.48
N CYS A 415 -19.65 20.96 -13.18
CA CYS A 415 -20.22 20.32 -14.36
C CYS A 415 -21.38 19.34 -14.04
N LYS A 416 -21.98 19.41 -12.84
CA LYS A 416 -23.17 18.65 -12.42
C LYS A 416 -22.96 17.14 -12.29
N ALA A 417 -21.77 16.70 -11.90
CA ALA A 417 -21.58 15.33 -11.42
C ALA A 417 -22.48 15.07 -10.19
N ASP A 418 -23.17 13.94 -10.18
CA ASP A 418 -24.02 13.53 -9.06
C ASP A 418 -23.15 13.04 -7.90
N PRO A 419 -23.10 13.73 -6.75
CA PRO A 419 -22.30 13.29 -5.61
C PRO A 419 -22.84 12.01 -4.96
N LYS A 420 -24.14 11.73 -5.09
CA LYS A 420 -24.82 10.58 -4.48
C LYS A 420 -24.79 9.33 -5.36
N ALA A 421 -24.22 9.44 -6.55
CA ALA A 421 -24.01 8.34 -7.46
C ALA A 421 -23.25 7.19 -6.79
N GLN A 422 -23.81 5.98 -6.88
CA GLN A 422 -23.19 4.77 -6.36
C GLN A 422 -22.75 3.83 -7.49
N ALA A 423 -21.58 3.21 -7.30
CA ALA A 423 -21.16 2.03 -8.05
C ALA A 423 -22.05 0.82 -7.71
N ALA A 424 -21.96 -0.25 -8.49
CA ALA A 424 -22.79 -1.45 -8.33
C ALA A 424 -22.62 -2.15 -6.97
N ASN A 425 -21.51 -1.92 -6.26
CA ASN A 425 -21.26 -2.42 -4.91
C ASN A 425 -21.77 -1.48 -3.79
N GLY A 426 -22.40 -0.36 -4.15
CA GLY A 426 -22.93 0.65 -3.22
C GLY A 426 -21.94 1.74 -2.81
N MET A 427 -20.70 1.72 -3.31
CA MET A 427 -19.72 2.78 -3.00
C MET A 427 -20.02 4.06 -3.77
N ASP A 428 -19.98 5.19 -3.08
CA ASP A 428 -20.02 6.55 -3.65
C ASP A 428 -18.64 7.24 -3.58
N ALA A 429 -18.57 8.47 -4.05
CA ALA A 429 -17.32 9.20 -4.21
C ALA A 429 -16.48 9.32 -2.90
N LEU A 430 -17.12 9.53 -1.74
CA LEU A 430 -16.40 9.58 -0.46
C LEU A 430 -15.86 8.19 -0.04
N PHE A 431 -16.58 7.09 -0.32
CA PHE A 431 -16.06 5.75 -0.09
C PHE A 431 -14.76 5.49 -0.87
N PHE A 432 -14.67 5.96 -2.11
CA PHE A 432 -13.46 5.84 -2.93
C PHE A 432 -12.26 6.58 -2.34
N ALA A 433 -12.45 7.83 -1.92
CA ALA A 433 -11.39 8.58 -1.23
C ALA A 433 -10.94 7.90 0.07
N CYS A 434 -11.87 7.34 0.84
CA CYS A 434 -11.55 6.57 2.05
C CYS A 434 -10.77 5.28 1.75
N CYS A 435 -11.16 4.51 0.73
CA CYS A 435 -10.50 3.27 0.37
C CYS A 435 -9.06 3.45 -0.13
N ILE A 436 -8.77 4.57 -0.79
CA ILE A 436 -7.41 4.93 -1.21
C ILE A 436 -6.64 5.64 -0.09
N GLY A 437 -7.32 6.39 0.77
CA GLY A 437 -6.69 7.22 1.79
C GLY A 437 -6.30 8.61 1.29
N ASN A 438 -7.05 9.15 0.31
CA ASN A 438 -6.85 10.50 -0.21
C ASN A 438 -7.36 11.53 0.79
N LEU A 439 -6.54 11.82 1.81
CA LEU A 439 -6.88 12.66 2.95
C LEU A 439 -7.34 14.07 2.52
N LYS A 440 -6.71 14.64 1.48
CA LYS A 440 -7.07 15.97 0.98
C LYS A 440 -8.52 15.99 0.48
N ASN A 441 -8.89 15.01 -0.35
CA ASN A 441 -10.24 14.91 -0.87
C ASN A 441 -11.26 14.54 0.20
N ILE A 442 -10.91 13.68 1.18
CA ILE A 442 -11.79 13.39 2.34
C ILE A 442 -12.12 14.70 3.08
N LYS A 443 -11.10 15.48 3.45
CA LYS A 443 -11.30 16.72 4.21
C LYS A 443 -12.14 17.74 3.44
N GLN A 444 -11.80 17.98 2.18
CA GLN A 444 -12.54 18.94 1.36
C GLN A 444 -13.99 18.50 1.13
N TRP A 445 -14.23 17.21 0.88
CA TRP A 445 -15.59 16.67 0.74
C TRP A 445 -16.46 16.92 1.97
N LEU A 446 -15.91 16.74 3.18
CA LEU A 446 -16.63 16.96 4.43
C LEU A 446 -16.92 18.45 4.68
N VAL A 447 -16.09 19.36 4.16
CA VAL A 447 -16.35 20.80 4.18
C VAL A 447 -17.45 21.18 3.18
N THR A 448 -17.40 20.62 1.96
CA THR A 448 -18.39 20.89 0.91
C THR A 448 -19.76 20.28 1.22
N PHE A 449 -19.79 19.12 1.88
CA PHE A 449 -21.01 18.40 2.24
C PHE A 449 -21.07 18.13 3.76
N PRO A 450 -21.34 19.14 4.60
CA PRO A 450 -21.30 18.99 6.06
C PRO A 450 -22.37 18.04 6.61
N ASP A 451 -23.51 17.89 5.91
CA ASP A 451 -24.60 16.99 6.27
C ASP A 451 -24.50 15.61 5.60
N TRP A 452 -23.34 15.26 5.05
CA TRP A 452 -23.15 13.98 4.38
C TRP A 452 -23.35 12.82 5.35
N ASP A 453 -24.18 11.83 4.98
CA ASP A 453 -24.47 10.69 5.85
C ASP A 453 -23.25 9.76 5.98
N LEU A 454 -22.45 9.93 7.03
CA LEU A 454 -21.28 9.10 7.36
C LEU A 454 -21.66 7.72 7.91
N GLU A 455 -22.94 7.47 8.13
CA GLU A 455 -23.48 6.27 8.76
C GLU A 455 -24.04 5.26 7.76
N ARG A 456 -24.13 5.64 6.47
CA ARG A 456 -24.43 4.73 5.38
C ARG A 456 -23.45 3.57 5.32
N THR A 457 -23.91 2.42 4.83
CA THR A 457 -23.10 1.20 4.78
C THR A 457 -23.18 0.49 3.44
N LEU A 458 -22.09 -0.17 3.05
CA LEU A 458 -22.08 -1.04 1.88
C LEU A 458 -23.02 -2.25 2.08
N PRO A 459 -23.89 -2.59 1.11
CA PRO A 459 -24.87 -3.67 1.28
C PRO A 459 -24.28 -5.05 1.60
N MET A 460 -23.13 -5.39 0.99
CA MET A 460 -22.53 -6.72 1.13
C MET A 460 -21.86 -6.95 2.49
N VAL A 461 -21.16 -5.93 2.99
CA VAL A 461 -20.27 -6.06 4.16
C VAL A 461 -20.69 -5.18 5.33
N GLY A 462 -21.67 -4.29 5.19
CA GLY A 462 -22.13 -3.42 6.28
C GLY A 462 -21.09 -2.42 6.78
N MET A 463 -20.09 -2.08 5.97
CA MET A 463 -19.01 -1.16 6.33
C MET A 463 -19.39 0.29 6.04
N SER A 464 -19.12 1.18 7.00
CA SER A 464 -19.22 2.63 6.82
C SER A 464 -17.95 3.19 6.14
N PRO A 465 -17.95 4.46 5.69
CA PRO A 465 -16.75 5.11 5.16
C PRO A 465 -15.59 5.11 6.17
N LEU A 466 -15.89 5.29 7.46
CA LEU A 466 -14.92 5.22 8.54
C LEU A 466 -14.25 3.84 8.62
N CYS A 467 -15.03 2.76 8.53
CA CYS A 467 -14.48 1.40 8.46
C CYS A 467 -13.62 1.21 7.21
N ALA A 468 -14.04 1.72 6.05
CA ALA A 468 -13.30 1.61 4.81
C ALA A 468 -11.94 2.33 4.86
N ALA A 469 -11.90 3.52 5.49
CA ALA A 469 -10.69 4.32 5.66
C ALA A 469 -9.61 3.56 6.46
N VAL A 470 -9.99 2.89 7.56
CA VAL A 470 -9.03 2.16 8.39
C VAL A 470 -8.75 0.73 7.91
N LEU A 471 -9.63 0.14 7.10
CA LEU A 471 -9.41 -1.19 6.50
C LEU A 471 -8.47 -1.12 5.29
N SER A 472 -8.61 -0.10 4.45
CA SER A 472 -8.02 -0.09 3.10
C SER A 472 -7.20 1.16 2.80
N GLY A 473 -7.49 2.30 3.43
CA GLY A 473 -6.86 3.57 3.07
C GLY A 473 -5.38 3.66 3.46
N ALA A 474 -4.62 4.40 2.67
CA ALA A 474 -3.45 5.11 3.17
C ALA A 474 -3.88 6.15 4.24
N ASN A 475 -2.93 6.68 5.03
CA ASN A 475 -3.22 7.76 5.99
C ASN A 475 -4.38 7.44 6.97
N LYS A 476 -4.42 6.21 7.51
CA LYS A 476 -5.52 5.73 8.34
C LYS A 476 -5.81 6.63 9.54
N GLU A 477 -4.78 7.02 10.28
CA GLU A 477 -4.94 7.87 11.47
C GLU A 477 -5.47 9.27 11.13
N PRO A 478 -4.90 10.01 10.16
CA PRO A 478 -5.45 11.31 9.80
C PRO A 478 -6.86 11.24 9.19
N ALA A 479 -7.16 10.21 8.41
CA ALA A 479 -8.49 10.02 7.83
C ALA A 479 -9.53 9.68 8.92
N LEU A 480 -9.14 8.86 9.90
CA LEU A 480 -9.94 8.57 11.09
C LEU A 480 -10.27 9.87 11.84
N ARG A 481 -9.28 10.73 12.13
CA ARG A 481 -9.53 12.02 12.79
C ARG A 481 -10.48 12.92 12.00
N ALA A 482 -10.25 13.09 10.70
CA ALA A 482 -11.10 13.95 9.86
C ALA A 482 -12.57 13.51 9.88
N LEU A 483 -12.83 12.20 9.84
CA LEU A 483 -14.19 11.67 9.89
C LEU A 483 -14.81 11.78 11.31
N ILE A 484 -14.01 11.61 12.37
CA ILE A 484 -14.45 11.83 13.76
C ILE A 484 -14.83 13.30 13.99
N GLU A 485 -14.03 14.23 13.51
CA GLU A 485 -14.29 15.68 13.56
C GLU A 485 -15.59 16.02 12.83
N ALA A 486 -15.88 15.32 11.72
CA ALA A 486 -17.17 15.38 11.02
C ALA A 486 -18.29 14.55 11.69
N LYS A 487 -18.11 14.14 12.95
CA LYS A 487 -19.09 13.44 13.81
C LYS A 487 -19.47 12.02 13.34
N ALA A 488 -18.58 11.33 12.61
CA ALA A 488 -18.77 9.91 12.33
C ALA A 488 -18.81 9.09 13.63
N LYS A 489 -19.74 8.13 13.71
CA LYS A 489 -19.89 7.28 14.89
C LYS A 489 -18.82 6.19 14.90
N LEU A 490 -18.11 6.11 16.02
CA LEU A 490 -17.08 5.10 16.25
C LEU A 490 -17.67 3.70 16.44
N GLU A 491 -18.77 3.58 17.18
CA GLU A 491 -19.30 2.28 17.62
C GLU A 491 -20.75 2.06 17.23
N VAL A 492 -21.00 1.04 16.40
CA VAL A 492 -22.34 0.73 15.89
C VAL A 492 -22.67 -0.75 15.99
N LYS A 493 -23.63 -1.09 16.88
CA LYS A 493 -24.04 -2.47 17.20
C LYS A 493 -24.46 -3.33 16.00
N LYS A 494 -25.17 -2.76 15.02
CA LYS A 494 -25.81 -3.50 13.92
C LYS A 494 -24.92 -3.61 12.65
N ARG A 495 -23.63 -3.31 12.76
CA ARG A 495 -22.68 -3.32 11.63
C ARG A 495 -21.66 -4.45 11.76
N TRP A 496 -20.85 -4.61 10.72
CA TRP A 496 -19.73 -5.55 10.70
C TRP A 496 -18.87 -5.45 11.95
N GLY A 497 -18.86 -6.49 12.80
CA GLY A 497 -18.06 -6.49 14.03
C GLY A 497 -18.69 -5.77 15.22
N GLY A 498 -19.91 -5.24 15.10
CA GLY A 498 -20.62 -4.59 16.20
C GLY A 498 -19.89 -3.36 16.76
N ARG A 499 -19.92 -3.21 18.09
CA ARG A 499 -19.29 -2.09 18.83
C ARG A 499 -17.77 -2.21 19.00
N SER A 500 -17.08 -3.04 18.24
CA SER A 500 -15.60 -3.01 18.22
C SER A 500 -15.07 -3.12 16.81
N ALA A 501 -15.94 -2.81 15.83
CA ALA A 501 -15.65 -2.93 14.41
C ALA A 501 -14.33 -2.27 14.06
N LEU A 502 -14.14 -1.00 14.45
CA LEU A 502 -12.97 -0.22 14.08
C LEU A 502 -11.70 -0.72 14.78
N MET A 503 -11.74 -0.95 16.09
CA MET A 503 -10.57 -1.48 16.83
C MET A 503 -10.18 -2.87 16.34
N CYS A 504 -11.14 -3.75 16.07
CA CYS A 504 -10.86 -5.09 15.53
C CYS A 504 -10.33 -5.03 14.09
N ILE A 505 -10.84 -4.12 13.25
CA ILE A 505 -10.29 -3.89 11.90
C ILE A 505 -8.83 -3.48 12.02
N ILE A 506 -8.51 -2.46 12.83
CA ILE A 506 -7.13 -1.98 13.01
C ILE A 506 -6.23 -3.09 13.58
N ALA A 507 -6.69 -3.81 14.60
CA ALA A 507 -5.88 -4.85 15.25
C ALA A 507 -5.66 -6.10 14.38
N ASN A 508 -6.57 -6.40 13.46
CA ASN A 508 -6.47 -7.56 12.56
C ASN A 508 -5.85 -7.21 11.19
N ASN A 509 -5.61 -5.93 10.91
CA ASN A 509 -5.09 -5.49 9.64
C ASN A 509 -3.56 -5.37 9.72
N GLU A 510 -2.86 -6.22 8.96
CA GLU A 510 -1.38 -6.30 8.89
C GLU A 510 -0.70 -4.97 8.56
N ASP A 511 -1.47 -4.08 7.97
CA ASP A 511 -1.04 -2.84 7.35
C ASP A 511 -1.32 -1.61 8.25
N SER A 512 -1.95 -1.82 9.42
CA SER A 512 -2.38 -0.79 10.36
C SER A 512 -1.36 -0.55 11.48
N GLN A 513 -1.02 0.72 11.69
CA GLN A 513 -0.10 1.18 12.74
C GLN A 513 -0.83 1.46 14.07
N CYS A 514 -0.07 1.52 15.17
CA CYS A 514 -0.58 1.81 16.51
C CYS A 514 -1.28 3.17 16.63
N ASP A 515 -0.96 4.15 15.78
CA ASP A 515 -1.50 5.52 15.93
C ASP A 515 -3.01 5.60 15.70
N ALA A 516 -3.54 4.85 14.73
CA ALA A 516 -5.00 4.77 14.53
C ALA A 516 -5.69 4.10 15.73
N MET A 517 -5.04 3.13 16.39
CA MET A 517 -5.55 2.50 17.60
C MET A 517 -5.54 3.49 18.79
N LYS A 518 -4.47 4.27 18.95
CA LYS A 518 -4.37 5.31 19.99
C LYS A 518 -5.54 6.28 19.91
N VAL A 519 -5.88 6.76 18.71
CA VAL A 519 -7.05 7.63 18.51
C VAL A 519 -8.33 7.01 19.06
N LEU A 520 -8.60 5.73 18.78
CA LEU A 520 -9.83 5.09 19.28
C LEU A 520 -9.81 4.92 20.80
N ILE A 521 -8.66 4.56 21.39
CA ILE A 521 -8.49 4.46 22.84
C ILE A 521 -8.73 5.82 23.50
N ASP A 522 -8.14 6.90 22.96
CA ASP A 522 -8.29 8.26 23.47
C ASP A 522 -9.74 8.77 23.38
N GLN A 523 -10.50 8.27 22.39
CA GLN A 523 -11.94 8.56 22.25
C GLN A 523 -12.83 7.67 23.15
N GLY A 524 -12.24 6.83 24.00
CA GLY A 524 -12.98 6.00 24.96
C GLY A 524 -13.68 4.78 24.35
N CYS A 525 -13.24 4.30 23.18
CA CYS A 525 -13.72 3.03 22.65
C CYS A 525 -13.37 1.88 23.60
N ASP A 526 -14.28 0.90 23.73
CA ASP A 526 -14.11 -0.22 24.64
C ASP A 526 -13.10 -1.23 24.08
N VAL A 527 -11.90 -1.26 24.66
CA VAL A 527 -10.81 -2.17 24.28
C VAL A 527 -11.14 -3.65 24.52
N ASN A 528 -12.17 -3.94 25.30
CA ASN A 528 -12.65 -5.29 25.63
C ASN A 528 -13.92 -5.68 24.86
N ALA A 529 -14.45 -4.79 24.02
CA ALA A 529 -15.62 -5.09 23.22
C ALA A 529 -15.32 -6.20 22.21
N THR A 530 -16.18 -7.22 22.22
CA THR A 530 -16.00 -8.41 21.39
C THR A 530 -16.60 -8.22 20.01
N TRP A 531 -15.89 -8.67 18.98
CA TRP A 531 -16.39 -8.70 17.63
C TRP A 531 -17.62 -9.62 17.53
N THR A 532 -18.67 -9.11 16.88
CA THR A 532 -19.92 -9.84 16.65
C THR A 532 -20.33 -9.82 15.19
N ALA A 533 -20.85 -10.96 14.70
CA ALA A 533 -21.48 -11.05 13.40
C ALA A 533 -22.63 -10.04 13.25
N HIS A 534 -22.71 -9.40 12.08
CA HIS A 534 -23.72 -8.38 11.77
C HIS A 534 -25.08 -9.00 11.37
N SER A 535 -25.12 -10.27 10.98
CA SER A 535 -26.34 -10.99 10.58
C SER A 535 -26.38 -12.40 11.16
N SER A 536 -27.60 -12.94 11.30
CA SER A 536 -27.83 -14.32 11.76
C SER A 536 -27.24 -15.35 10.80
N LEU A 537 -27.33 -15.10 9.49
CA LEU A 537 -26.72 -15.92 8.45
C LEU A 537 -25.20 -15.99 8.62
N PHE A 538 -24.54 -14.85 8.76
CA PHE A 538 -23.09 -14.81 8.97
C PHE A 538 -22.70 -15.44 10.31
N ALA A 539 -23.48 -15.21 11.37
CA ALA A 539 -23.26 -15.88 12.65
C ALA A 539 -23.31 -17.41 12.51
N GLY A 540 -24.28 -17.93 11.74
CA GLY A 540 -24.39 -19.35 11.39
C GLY A 540 -23.15 -19.88 10.67
N ALA A 541 -22.67 -19.15 9.65
CA ALA A 541 -21.44 -19.50 8.94
C ALA A 541 -20.23 -19.57 9.90
N LEU A 542 -20.06 -18.60 10.81
CA LEU A 542 -18.98 -18.64 11.80
C LEU A 542 -19.13 -19.78 12.82
N LYS A 543 -20.35 -20.21 13.16
CA LYS A 543 -20.55 -21.43 13.97
C LYS A 543 -20.11 -22.67 13.19
N ALA A 544 -20.50 -22.77 11.92
CA ALA A 544 -20.10 -23.87 11.04
C ALA A 544 -18.59 -23.91 10.85
N SER A 545 -17.93 -22.77 10.57
CA SER A 545 -16.47 -22.68 10.46
C SER A 545 -15.77 -23.18 11.73
N ARG A 546 -16.27 -22.83 12.93
CA ARG A 546 -15.73 -23.35 14.20
C ARG A 546 -15.83 -24.87 14.33
N LEU A 547 -16.95 -25.47 13.88
CA LEU A 547 -17.12 -26.92 13.90
C LEU A 547 -16.18 -27.60 12.90
N VAL A 548 -16.10 -27.05 11.69
CA VAL A 548 -15.21 -27.54 10.62
C VAL A 548 -13.76 -27.44 11.07
N THR A 549 -13.29 -26.33 11.65
CA THR A 549 -11.91 -26.18 12.13
C THR A 549 -11.52 -27.22 13.18
N LYS A 550 -12.47 -27.73 13.99
CA LYS A 550 -12.20 -28.82 14.94
C LYS A 550 -11.99 -30.16 14.26
N MET A 551 -12.60 -30.38 13.09
CA MET A 551 -12.51 -31.63 12.32
C MET A 551 -11.39 -31.60 11.28
N LEU A 552 -11.22 -30.44 10.65
CA LEU A 552 -10.28 -30.14 9.56
C LEU A 552 -9.64 -28.79 9.87
N PRO A 553 -8.37 -28.75 10.32
CA PRO A 553 -7.66 -27.52 10.59
C PRO A 553 -7.24 -26.85 9.28
N ASP A 554 -8.23 -26.39 8.51
CA ASP A 554 -8.04 -25.62 7.29
C ASP A 554 -8.13 -24.12 7.58
N ARG A 555 -7.24 -23.34 6.96
CA ARG A 555 -6.91 -21.96 7.35
C ARG A 555 -8.08 -20.98 7.18
N PRO A 556 -8.84 -20.96 6.06
CA PRO A 556 -9.96 -20.03 5.90
C PRO A 556 -11.01 -20.20 7.00
N PHE A 557 -11.26 -21.45 7.39
CA PHE A 557 -12.18 -21.74 8.48
C PHE A 557 -11.59 -21.32 9.83
N ALA A 558 -10.29 -21.53 10.06
CA ALA A 558 -9.63 -21.10 11.29
C ALA A 558 -9.62 -19.57 11.48
N GLU A 559 -9.37 -18.82 10.39
CA GLU A 559 -9.44 -17.36 10.30
C GLU A 559 -10.83 -16.85 10.66
N LEU A 560 -11.87 -17.41 10.04
CA LEU A 560 -13.27 -17.06 10.33
C LEU A 560 -13.66 -17.48 11.76
N ALA A 561 -13.22 -18.65 12.20
CA ALA A 561 -13.57 -19.21 13.49
C ALA A 561 -13.03 -18.39 14.67
N VAL A 562 -11.92 -17.65 14.46
CA VAL A 562 -11.37 -16.69 15.43
C VAL A 562 -12.27 -15.47 15.63
N LEU A 563 -13.03 -15.03 14.61
CA LEU A 563 -13.69 -13.72 14.64
C LEU A 563 -14.66 -13.58 15.81
N GLN A 564 -15.57 -14.55 15.97
CA GLN A 564 -16.67 -14.43 16.92
C GLN A 564 -16.17 -14.38 18.37
N GLY A 565 -16.55 -13.32 19.09
CA GLY A 565 -16.20 -13.15 20.49
C GLY A 565 -14.76 -12.69 20.75
N SER A 566 -13.94 -12.50 19.72
CA SER A 566 -12.57 -11.99 19.88
C SER A 566 -12.56 -10.49 20.16
N THR A 567 -11.65 -10.07 21.03
CA THR A 567 -11.38 -8.64 21.33
C THR A 567 -10.26 -8.12 20.41
N PRO A 568 -10.05 -6.80 20.32
CA PRO A 568 -8.87 -6.22 19.67
C PRO A 568 -7.55 -6.89 20.08
N LEU A 569 -7.40 -7.24 21.37
CA LEU A 569 -6.21 -7.91 21.89
C LEU A 569 -5.99 -9.31 21.30
N HIS A 570 -7.06 -10.07 21.03
CA HIS A 570 -6.94 -11.36 20.34
C HIS A 570 -6.38 -11.19 18.92
N PHE A 571 -6.82 -10.16 18.21
CA PHE A 571 -6.36 -9.87 16.85
C PHE A 571 -4.91 -9.35 16.83
N ALA A 572 -4.55 -8.46 17.75
CA ALA A 572 -3.17 -8.00 17.90
C ALA A 572 -2.21 -9.16 18.24
N ALA A 573 -2.64 -10.07 19.13
CA ALA A 573 -1.88 -11.26 19.50
C ALA A 573 -1.75 -12.26 18.34
N LYS A 574 -2.83 -12.48 17.57
CA LYS A 574 -2.81 -13.28 16.33
C LYS A 574 -1.78 -12.75 15.33
N ARG A 575 -1.74 -11.43 15.15
CA ARG A 575 -0.83 -10.74 14.23
C ARG A 575 0.64 -10.80 14.68
N GLY A 576 0.90 -11.00 15.97
CA GLY A 576 2.26 -10.89 16.50
C GLY A 576 2.73 -9.44 16.68
N ASP A 577 1.80 -8.47 16.71
CA ASP A 577 2.16 -7.05 16.88
C ASP A 577 2.31 -6.73 18.37
N ALA A 578 3.55 -6.85 18.86
CA ALA A 578 3.89 -6.61 20.25
C ALA A 578 3.61 -5.16 20.69
N GLU A 579 3.73 -4.19 19.80
CA GLU A 579 3.47 -2.79 20.13
C GLU A 579 1.97 -2.54 20.31
N MET A 580 1.15 -3.07 19.40
CA MET A 580 -0.31 -3.01 19.51
C MET A 580 -0.80 -3.77 20.74
N VAL A 581 -0.21 -4.92 21.06
CA VAL A 581 -0.50 -5.68 22.29
C VAL A 581 -0.18 -4.83 23.53
N ARG A 582 1.02 -4.22 23.61
CA ARG A 582 1.38 -3.33 24.73
C ARG A 582 0.44 -2.14 24.85
N LEU A 583 0.05 -1.54 23.73
CA LEU A 583 -0.87 -0.40 23.71
C LEU A 583 -2.25 -0.79 24.28
N LEU A 584 -2.80 -1.93 23.87
CA LEU A 584 -4.09 -2.42 24.35
C LEU A 584 -4.05 -2.82 25.82
N VAL A 585 -2.99 -3.51 26.27
CA VAL A 585 -2.83 -3.89 27.69
C VAL A 585 -2.69 -2.66 28.58
N ARG A 586 -1.94 -1.64 28.14
CA ARG A 586 -1.88 -0.32 28.80
C ARG A 586 -3.22 0.38 28.93
N ALA A 587 -4.14 0.10 28.02
CA ALA A 587 -5.50 0.60 28.02
C ALA A 587 -6.47 -0.33 28.78
N ASN A 588 -5.96 -1.24 29.61
CA ASN A 588 -6.71 -2.22 30.41
C ASN A 588 -7.48 -3.27 29.59
N ALA A 589 -6.89 -3.72 28.48
CA ALA A 589 -7.40 -4.91 27.80
C ALA A 589 -7.19 -6.18 28.64
N ASP A 590 -8.23 -6.99 28.78
CA ASP A 590 -8.24 -8.23 29.55
C ASP A 590 -7.46 -9.34 28.81
N VAL A 591 -6.25 -9.62 29.29
CA VAL A 591 -5.35 -10.67 28.78
C VAL A 591 -5.89 -12.10 29.00
N HIS A 592 -6.90 -12.27 29.85
CA HIS A 592 -7.53 -13.56 30.16
C HIS A 592 -8.89 -13.74 29.49
N ARG A 593 -9.39 -12.72 28.78
CA ARG A 593 -10.68 -12.77 28.09
C ARG A 593 -10.71 -13.94 27.12
N ARG A 594 -11.78 -14.74 27.15
CA ARG A 594 -11.96 -15.87 26.22
C ARG A 594 -12.90 -15.50 25.08
N ASN A 595 -12.50 -15.81 23.84
CA ASN A 595 -13.37 -15.68 22.67
C ASN A 595 -14.40 -16.83 22.57
N ALA A 596 -15.21 -16.87 21.50
CA ALA A 596 -16.25 -17.90 21.33
C ALA A 596 -15.73 -19.33 21.07
N GLN A 597 -14.41 -19.52 21.00
CA GLN A 597 -13.75 -20.83 21.00
C GLN A 597 -13.16 -21.18 22.37
N GLY A 598 -13.32 -20.32 23.37
CA GLY A 598 -12.74 -20.49 24.70
C GLY A 598 -11.26 -20.15 24.77
N ARG A 599 -10.68 -19.49 23.75
CA ARG A 599 -9.24 -19.17 23.68
C ARG A 599 -8.97 -17.78 24.23
N ARG A 600 -7.90 -17.62 25.00
CA ARG A 600 -7.34 -16.31 25.40
C ARG A 600 -6.50 -15.71 24.25
N PRO A 601 -6.14 -14.42 24.28
CA PRO A 601 -5.25 -13.82 23.27
C PRO A 601 -3.96 -14.61 23.05
N ILE A 602 -3.29 -15.07 24.12
CA ILE A 602 -2.08 -15.89 23.98
C ILE A 602 -2.33 -17.26 23.36
N ASP A 603 -3.48 -17.87 23.63
CA ASP A 603 -3.84 -19.18 23.06
C ASP A 603 -4.12 -19.03 21.55
N VAL A 604 -4.63 -17.88 21.13
CA VAL A 604 -4.72 -17.51 19.70
C VAL A 604 -3.32 -17.35 19.12
N ALA A 605 -2.43 -16.54 19.71
CA ALA A 605 -1.05 -16.39 19.24
C ALA A 605 -0.36 -17.76 19.07
N ARG A 606 -0.39 -18.62 20.09
CA ARG A 606 0.18 -19.98 20.02
C ARG A 606 -0.33 -20.78 18.83
N SER A 607 -1.63 -20.70 18.52
CA SER A 607 -2.21 -21.43 17.39
C SER A 607 -1.74 -20.94 16.01
N PHE A 608 -1.38 -19.66 15.88
CA PHE A 608 -0.92 -19.07 14.61
C PHE A 608 0.62 -19.10 14.46
N PHE A 609 1.36 -19.24 15.56
CA PHE A 609 2.83 -19.35 15.58
C PHE A 609 3.35 -20.77 15.88
N GLY A 610 2.55 -21.82 15.66
CA GLY A 610 3.00 -23.21 15.83
C GLY A 610 3.44 -23.56 17.26
N GLY A 611 2.92 -22.86 18.27
CA GLY A 611 3.28 -23.01 19.69
C GLY A 611 4.42 -22.12 20.17
N GLN A 612 5.23 -21.54 19.28
CA GLN A 612 6.36 -20.65 19.62
C GLN A 612 5.95 -19.18 19.47
N VAL A 613 5.38 -18.60 20.52
CA VAL A 613 4.99 -17.18 20.52
C VAL A 613 6.26 -16.31 20.67
N PRO A 614 6.41 -15.23 19.88
CA PRO A 614 7.51 -14.29 20.04
C PRO A 614 7.68 -13.87 21.50
N GLN A 615 8.92 -13.82 21.99
CA GLN A 615 9.21 -13.51 23.40
C GLN A 615 8.58 -12.16 23.81
N SER A 616 8.68 -11.15 22.96
CA SER A 616 8.11 -9.82 23.17
C SER A 616 6.58 -9.79 23.31
N LEU A 617 5.87 -10.79 22.78
CA LEU A 617 4.43 -10.99 23.01
C LEU A 617 4.17 -11.79 24.28
N SER A 618 4.96 -12.85 24.49
CA SER A 618 4.83 -13.73 25.64
C SER A 618 5.01 -12.97 26.94
N GLU A 619 6.02 -12.09 27.03
CA GLU A 619 6.27 -11.23 28.20
C GLU A 619 5.05 -10.39 28.59
N VAL A 620 4.31 -9.87 27.60
CA VAL A 620 3.16 -8.98 27.86
C VAL A 620 1.88 -9.77 28.10
N LEU A 621 1.68 -10.89 27.42
CA LEU A 621 0.44 -11.68 27.51
C LEU A 621 0.45 -12.77 28.59
N LEU A 622 1.62 -13.14 29.13
CA LEU A 622 1.78 -14.07 30.26
C LEU A 622 1.94 -13.38 31.59
N ALA A 623 2.31 -12.10 31.63
CA ALA A 623 2.37 -11.37 32.87
C ALA A 623 0.96 -11.29 33.47
N ASP A 624 0.82 -11.69 34.74
CA ASP A 624 -0.38 -11.39 35.51
C ASP A 624 -0.52 -9.86 35.55
N ALA A 625 -1.63 -9.36 35.01
CA ALA A 625 -1.92 -7.93 34.92
C ALA A 625 -1.87 -7.22 36.29
N ASP A 626 -1.97 -7.99 37.39
CA ASP A 626 -1.90 -7.55 38.78
C ASP A 626 -0.48 -7.11 39.22
N ASN A 627 0.57 -7.44 38.45
CA ASN A 627 1.97 -7.10 38.79
C ASN A 627 2.54 -5.92 37.99
N TRP A 628 1.75 -5.27 37.15
CA TRP A 628 2.19 -4.06 36.44
C TRP A 628 1.63 -2.82 37.13
N GLU A 629 2.42 -2.21 38.03
CA GLU A 629 2.14 -0.82 38.39
C GLU A 629 2.24 0.03 37.11
N ALA A 630 1.41 1.06 36.98
CA ALA A 630 1.44 1.96 35.82
C ALA A 630 2.84 2.61 35.59
N GLU A 631 3.75 2.51 36.57
CA GLU A 631 5.14 2.95 36.52
C GLU A 631 6.14 1.90 36.00
N ASP A 632 5.81 0.59 36.01
CA ASP A 632 6.71 -0.52 35.64
C ASP A 632 6.74 -0.83 34.14
N LEU A 633 5.82 -0.26 33.36
CA LEU A 633 6.00 -0.18 31.92
C LEU A 633 7.06 0.90 31.70
N PRO A 634 8.14 0.66 30.94
CA PRO A 634 9.12 1.71 30.67
C PRO A 634 8.34 2.94 30.22
N ARG A 635 8.42 4.00 31.05
CA ARG A 635 7.96 5.34 30.72
C ARG A 635 8.76 5.75 29.49
N LEU A 636 8.34 5.29 28.32
CA LEU A 636 8.32 6.14 27.16
C LEU A 636 7.35 7.26 27.56
N LYS A 637 7.88 8.21 28.36
CA LYS A 637 7.68 9.60 28.00
C LYS A 637 7.98 9.59 26.51
N LEU A 638 6.93 9.59 25.70
CA LEU A 638 7.01 10.11 24.35
C LEU A 638 7.47 11.56 24.53
N LYS A 639 8.76 11.75 24.79
CA LYS A 639 9.49 12.85 24.20
C LYS A 639 9.44 12.52 22.72
N TYR A 640 8.30 12.90 22.14
CA TYR A 640 8.23 13.29 20.77
C TYR A 640 9.45 14.20 20.59
N LEU A 641 10.51 13.69 19.98
CA LEU A 641 11.26 14.52 19.06
C LEU A 641 10.23 14.74 17.96
N PRO A 642 9.67 15.95 17.80
CA PRO A 642 8.95 16.24 16.59
C PRO A 642 9.90 15.83 15.46
N HIS A 643 9.36 15.26 14.39
CA HIS A 643 9.98 15.40 13.08
C HIS A 643 10.10 16.90 12.78
N ALA A 644 11.10 17.55 13.37
CA ALA A 644 11.50 18.91 13.16
C ALA A 644 12.74 18.83 12.27
N MET A 645 12.52 18.47 11.00
CA MET A 645 13.25 18.96 9.83
C MET A 645 12.43 18.62 8.56
N VAL A 646 11.12 18.90 8.60
CA VAL A 646 10.39 19.28 7.39
C VAL A 646 10.11 20.76 7.59
N HIS A 647 10.61 21.59 6.67
CA HIS A 647 10.45 23.04 6.70
C HIS A 647 9.03 23.41 7.14
N GLN A 648 8.93 24.17 8.23
CA GLN A 648 7.71 24.84 8.66
C GLN A 648 7.29 25.81 7.55
N GLU A 649 6.36 25.37 6.69
CA GLU A 649 5.31 26.27 6.25
C GLU A 649 4.18 26.14 7.26
N ARG A 650 4.17 27.05 8.24
CA ARG A 650 2.93 27.39 8.95
C ARG A 650 1.97 27.96 7.91
N LEU A 651 1.13 27.13 7.32
CA LEU A 651 -0.13 27.61 6.75
C LEU A 651 -1.01 28.01 7.94
N SER A 652 -0.94 29.28 8.31
CA SER A 652 -1.90 29.94 9.19
C SER A 652 -3.29 29.83 8.57
N TRP A 653 -4.24 29.27 9.32
CA TRP A 653 -5.66 29.20 8.96
C TRP A 653 -6.39 30.56 9.06
N ASP A 654 -5.66 31.68 9.11
CA ASP A 654 -6.20 33.03 9.37
C ASP A 654 -6.50 33.87 8.10
N SER A 655 -6.39 33.31 6.89
CA SER A 655 -6.67 34.04 5.65
C SER A 655 -7.92 33.55 4.92
N PHE A 656 -9.05 33.51 5.61
CA PHE A 656 -10.37 33.62 4.99
C PHE A 656 -11.20 34.59 5.83
N SER A 657 -11.06 35.88 5.49
CA SER A 657 -11.80 36.97 6.11
C SER A 657 -13.30 36.77 5.90
N SER A 658 -14.01 36.44 6.97
CA SER A 658 -15.45 36.65 7.09
C SER A 658 -15.72 38.15 7.20
N SER A 659 -16.49 38.71 6.28
CA SER A 659 -17.17 40.00 6.48
C SER A 659 -18.09 39.89 7.71
N PRO A 660 -18.15 40.91 8.58
CA PRO A 660 -18.92 40.84 9.82
C PRO A 660 -20.42 40.95 9.52
N VAL A 661 -21.16 39.89 9.83
CA VAL A 661 -22.62 39.94 9.96
C VAL A 661 -22.91 40.55 11.33
N GLU A 662 -23.56 41.71 11.34
CA GLU A 662 -24.02 42.41 12.54
C GLU A 662 -24.95 41.52 13.38
N ALA A 663 -24.65 41.44 14.68
CA ALA A 663 -25.50 40.79 15.67
C ALA A 663 -26.79 41.60 15.91
N PRO A 664 -27.99 40.99 15.90
CA PRO A 664 -29.19 41.69 16.31
C PRO A 664 -29.23 41.81 17.84
N LYS A 665 -29.53 43.04 18.28
CA LYS A 665 -29.66 43.48 19.66
C LYS A 665 -30.73 42.69 20.41
N LYS A 666 -30.42 42.35 21.66
CA LYS A 666 -31.37 41.87 22.69
C LYS A 666 -32.54 42.85 22.82
N SER A 667 -33.78 42.34 22.75
CA SER A 667 -34.94 42.97 23.39
C SER A 667 -35.68 41.94 24.24
N THR A 668 -36.01 42.42 25.42
CA THR A 668 -36.60 41.83 26.62
C THR A 668 -38.01 41.26 26.42
N LEU A 669 -38.33 40.22 27.22
CA LEU A 669 -39.62 39.88 27.86
C LEU A 669 -40.87 39.66 26.98
N ILE A 670 -41.50 38.50 27.11
CA ILE A 670 -42.77 38.29 27.85
C ILE A 670 -43.11 36.78 27.88
N SER A 671 -43.63 36.38 29.04
CA SER A 671 -44.20 35.09 29.43
C SER A 671 -45.31 34.54 28.53
N LEU A 672 -45.25 33.25 28.20
CA LEU A 672 -46.20 32.19 28.57
C LEU A 672 -45.74 30.84 28.02
#